data_AF-A0AAD5W1N2-F1
#
_entry.id   AF-A0AAD5W1N2-F1
#
_cell.length_a   1.000
_cell.length_b   1.000
_cell.length_c   1.000
_cell.angle_alpha   90.00
_cell.angle_beta   90.00
_cell.angle_gamma   90.00
#
_symmetry.space_group_name_H-M   'P 1'
#
loop_
_entity.id
_entity.type
_entity.pdbx_description
1 polymer ?
#
loop_
_entity_poly.entity_id
_entity_poly.type
_entity_poly.pdbx_seq_one_letter_code
_entity_poly.pdbx_strand_id
1 'polypeptide(L)'
;MSSTLETSPPKADASLASISRQINHYIYYSIFLCLIILACSLVHLGSVSFFLSEAGWLFTIIHHIVVLCNRAKLRKLMRQPSDHLNTSVLPVPISSRKPMIFLAFFSALVYTAALVTNIVFIYYFSLDGWRIDYLAIVFEIVGLAIEFPLLVVIALRCMKERRVALGASDGKWYHLPQYNRAYYQESLYTRYPPVCENCMPVVEEEIRRKDQMARSKALGGWLRDSKGKGTRRRVSAQSKDRDKVVVELYWWKLRGCLWLATSVLSLLFYISAILAYRPFFFLNLLQPVFPLLVLLSILWTVWDPTYASARRAQRQGREVRVIGKKEYIVLQMIIWSTRLSTSVLFWLRWRDPRNDYFELYDSSSQLARIYFSTVTAIEVTAQLLSFYRLRLKQPPTVRLIETQTFRFTPSRSNTPHPSNSDSRGTTPAPPTQSHKASTSSTTEPDLLASLSLSSGPIITPKNPVFGLPSLLSKPPLNGQGEGEGIDIDDDDENAMDWTPTDPRTATSRKRKNNAKQTEDVLLRPQKFFAPEKPTGLESLFARTTLEDDAMMVDGPEDDTAGGSIVATVTRHFKKWWWIYATVVVPVVSGVIARRVWHLEITISAAEQASTPLSSILVFTSKTDTVISPSVTSAVEEWVDEFI
;
A
#
# COMPACT_ATOMS: atom_id res chain seq x y z
N MET A 1 -61.08 -8.73 -2.91
CA MET A 1 -60.65 -7.38 -2.47
C MET A 1 -59.16 -7.44 -2.18
N SER A 2 -58.31 -6.90 -3.07
CA SER A 2 -56.88 -6.76 -2.80
C SER A 2 -56.63 -5.34 -2.31
N SER A 3 -56.49 -5.16 -1.00
CA SER A 3 -56.13 -3.86 -0.42
C SER A 3 -54.66 -3.58 -0.74
N THR A 4 -54.43 -2.81 -1.81
CA THR A 4 -53.13 -2.22 -2.12
C THR A 4 -52.69 -1.36 -0.94
N LEU A 5 -51.82 -1.91 -0.10
CA LEU A 5 -51.29 -1.24 1.06
C LEU A 5 -50.35 -0.12 0.57
N GLU A 6 -50.87 1.09 0.43
CA GLU A 6 -50.07 2.28 0.09
C GLU A 6 -49.04 2.51 1.20
N THR A 7 -47.84 1.97 0.98
CA THR A 7 -46.68 2.21 1.84
C THR A 7 -46.21 3.64 1.60
N SER A 8 -46.75 4.57 2.41
CA SER A 8 -46.40 5.98 2.36
C SER A 8 -44.88 6.14 2.30
N PRO A 9 -44.33 6.92 1.34
CA PRO A 9 -42.88 6.98 1.13
C PRO A 9 -42.16 7.40 2.41
N PRO A 10 -41.02 6.76 2.75
CA PRO A 10 -40.40 6.91 4.05
C PRO A 10 -40.00 8.37 4.30
N LYS A 11 -40.56 8.98 5.37
CA LYS A 11 -40.33 10.38 5.78
C LYS A 11 -38.84 10.74 5.92
N ALA A 12 -37.95 9.75 6.08
CA ALA A 12 -36.51 9.91 6.13
C ALA A 12 -35.92 10.55 4.86
N ASP A 13 -36.35 10.15 3.67
CA ASP A 13 -35.71 10.56 2.40
C ASP A 13 -35.93 12.04 2.10
N ALA A 14 -37.14 12.54 2.36
CA ALA A 14 -37.46 13.96 2.27
C ALA A 14 -36.58 14.80 3.21
N SER A 15 -36.29 14.30 4.42
CA SER A 15 -35.43 14.99 5.40
C SER A 15 -33.98 15.07 4.92
N LEU A 16 -33.45 13.99 4.32
CA LEU A 16 -32.07 13.92 3.83
C LEU A 16 -31.88 14.88 2.62
N ALA A 17 -32.84 14.88 1.69
CA ALA A 17 -32.82 15.79 0.54
C ALA A 17 -32.83 17.26 0.95
N SER A 18 -33.63 17.62 1.96
CA SER A 18 -33.70 18.98 2.51
C SER A 18 -32.37 19.41 3.16
N ILE A 19 -31.78 18.56 4.02
CA ILE A 19 -30.48 18.81 4.65
C ILE A 19 -29.38 18.99 3.58
N SER A 20 -29.38 18.14 2.55
CA SER A 20 -28.36 18.20 1.50
C SER A 20 -28.43 19.50 0.69
N ARG A 21 -29.64 20.00 0.37
CA ARG A 21 -29.85 21.31 -0.26
C ARG A 21 -29.33 22.46 0.61
N GLN A 22 -29.66 22.47 1.91
CA GLN A 22 -29.19 23.50 2.85
C GLN A 22 -27.65 23.56 2.90
N ILE A 23 -26.96 22.41 2.95
CA ILE A 23 -25.49 22.35 2.93
C ILE A 23 -24.92 22.96 1.64
N ASN A 24 -25.55 22.76 0.47
CA ASN A 24 -25.07 23.39 -0.76
C ASN A 24 -25.18 24.93 -0.71
N HIS A 25 -26.23 25.48 -0.12
CA HIS A 25 -26.38 26.95 -0.01
C HIS A 25 -25.31 27.54 0.91
N TYR A 26 -25.07 26.94 2.08
CA TYR A 26 -23.98 27.39 2.98
C TYR A 26 -22.60 27.29 2.30
N ILE A 27 -22.37 26.23 1.50
CA ILE A 27 -21.15 26.07 0.69
C ILE A 27 -20.95 27.22 -0.30
N TYR A 28 -22.00 27.68 -0.99
CA TYR A 28 -21.87 28.82 -1.90
C TYR A 28 -21.66 30.15 -1.17
N TYR A 29 -22.31 30.36 -0.01
CA TYR A 29 -22.07 31.55 0.82
C TYR A 29 -20.63 31.58 1.37
N SER A 30 -20.09 30.44 1.83
CA SER A 30 -18.70 30.33 2.30
C SER A 30 -17.69 30.58 1.17
N ILE A 31 -17.91 30.04 -0.04
CA ILE A 31 -17.05 30.34 -1.20
C ILE A 31 -17.03 31.85 -1.50
N PHE A 32 -18.19 32.50 -1.50
CA PHE A 32 -18.28 33.95 -1.74
C PHE A 32 -17.57 34.77 -0.65
N LEU A 33 -17.79 34.44 0.62
CA LEU A 33 -17.16 35.13 1.74
C LEU A 33 -15.65 34.91 1.78
N CYS A 34 -15.18 33.69 1.48
CA CYS A 34 -13.77 33.36 1.30
C CYS A 34 -13.10 34.23 0.22
N LEU A 35 -13.78 34.53 -0.90
CA LEU A 35 -13.23 35.41 -1.94
C LEU A 35 -13.10 36.87 -1.46
N ILE A 36 -14.03 37.36 -0.63
CA ILE A 36 -13.93 38.68 -0.01
C ILE A 36 -12.76 38.73 0.97
N ILE A 37 -12.64 37.73 1.86
CA ILE A 37 -11.53 37.64 2.84
C ILE A 37 -10.17 37.62 2.11
N LEU A 38 -10.04 36.81 1.05
CA LEU A 38 -8.83 36.76 0.24
C LEU A 38 -8.51 38.13 -0.39
N ALA A 39 -9.52 38.80 -0.97
CA ALA A 39 -9.33 40.11 -1.58
C ALA A 39 -8.86 41.16 -0.56
N CYS A 40 -9.36 41.13 0.68
CA CYS A 40 -8.91 41.99 1.77
C CYS A 40 -7.48 41.65 2.22
N SER A 41 -7.16 40.38 2.44
CA SER A 41 -5.81 39.97 2.90
C SER A 41 -4.72 40.24 1.87
N LEU A 42 -5.03 40.11 0.58
CA LEU A 42 -4.10 40.41 -0.52
C LEU A 42 -3.70 41.90 -0.58
N VAL A 43 -4.48 42.83 -0.01
CA VAL A 43 -4.06 44.25 0.13
C VAL A 43 -2.77 44.37 0.94
N HIS A 44 -2.62 43.52 1.96
CA HIS A 44 -1.45 43.46 2.84
C HIS A 44 -0.54 42.27 2.55
N LEU A 45 -0.75 41.58 1.43
CA LEU A 45 -0.04 40.34 1.03
C LEU A 45 0.01 39.30 2.18
N GLY A 46 -1.05 39.16 2.97
CA GLY A 46 -1.14 38.20 4.08
C GLY A 46 -0.24 38.50 5.28
N SER A 47 0.51 39.60 5.27
CA SER A 47 1.50 39.91 6.32
C SER A 47 0.88 40.15 7.70
N VAL A 48 -0.33 40.71 7.74
CA VAL A 48 -1.10 41.03 8.96
C VAL A 48 -1.57 39.74 9.65
N SER A 49 -2.09 38.78 8.88
CA SER A 49 -2.63 37.50 9.38
C SER A 49 -1.59 36.37 9.40
N PHE A 50 -0.31 36.66 9.17
CA PHE A 50 0.78 35.68 9.00
C PHE A 50 0.45 34.56 7.98
N PHE A 51 -0.21 34.91 6.88
CA PHE A 51 -0.72 34.00 5.85
C PHE A 51 -1.76 32.96 6.34
N LEU A 52 -2.27 33.10 7.57
CA LEU A 52 -3.27 32.17 8.12
C LEU A 52 -4.62 32.32 7.41
N SER A 53 -4.97 33.53 6.94
CA SER A 53 -6.21 33.76 6.19
C SER A 53 -6.17 33.06 4.83
N GLU A 54 -5.05 33.13 4.11
CA GLU A 54 -4.81 32.47 2.81
C GLU A 54 -4.74 30.95 2.95
N ALA A 55 -4.12 30.46 4.03
CA ALA A 55 -4.13 29.04 4.35
C ALA A 55 -5.57 28.55 4.62
N GLY A 56 -6.34 29.29 5.41
CA GLY A 56 -7.76 29.03 5.68
C GLY A 56 -8.60 29.03 4.40
N TRP A 57 -8.38 30.02 3.52
CA TRP A 57 -8.99 30.11 2.19
C TRP A 57 -8.71 28.86 1.34
N LEU A 58 -7.43 28.47 1.24
CA LEU A 58 -7.02 27.32 0.43
C LEU A 58 -7.65 26.01 0.93
N PHE A 59 -7.60 25.75 2.25
CA PHE A 59 -8.24 24.56 2.83
C PHE A 59 -9.75 24.57 2.62
N THR A 60 -10.39 25.73 2.77
CA THR A 60 -11.84 25.89 2.61
C THR A 60 -12.26 25.65 1.17
N ILE A 61 -11.59 26.26 0.18
CA ILE A 61 -11.86 26.06 -1.25
C ILE A 61 -11.65 24.59 -1.65
N ILE A 62 -10.55 23.95 -1.22
CA ILE A 62 -10.31 22.53 -1.48
C ILE A 62 -11.45 21.66 -0.91
N HIS A 63 -11.83 21.90 0.35
CA HIS A 63 -12.95 21.20 0.98
C HIS A 63 -14.25 21.35 0.16
N HIS A 64 -14.59 22.58 -0.21
CA HIS A 64 -15.83 22.92 -0.91
C HIS A 64 -15.89 22.31 -2.32
N ILE A 65 -14.81 22.41 -3.10
CA ILE A 65 -14.71 21.77 -4.42
C ILE A 65 -14.86 20.24 -4.29
N VAL A 66 -14.18 19.61 -3.32
CA VAL A 66 -14.28 18.16 -3.12
C VAL A 66 -15.70 17.74 -2.73
N VAL A 67 -16.41 18.49 -1.87
CA VAL A 67 -17.83 18.21 -1.56
C VAL A 67 -18.72 18.35 -2.80
N LEU A 68 -18.59 19.45 -3.54
CA LEU A 68 -19.40 19.75 -4.72
C LEU A 68 -19.20 18.73 -5.85
N CYS A 69 -17.96 18.41 -6.20
CA CYS A 69 -17.63 17.41 -7.24
C CYS A 69 -18.19 16.02 -6.88
N ASN A 70 -18.07 15.61 -5.61
CA ASN A 70 -18.60 14.32 -5.18
C ASN A 70 -20.14 14.29 -5.14
N ARG A 71 -20.80 15.39 -4.77
CA ARG A 71 -22.26 15.52 -4.85
C ARG A 71 -22.75 15.58 -6.30
N ALA A 72 -21.99 16.15 -7.22
CA ALA A 72 -22.27 16.08 -8.66
C ALA A 72 -22.14 14.63 -9.19
N LYS A 73 -21.11 13.88 -8.75
CA LYS A 73 -20.95 12.46 -9.10
C LYS A 73 -22.10 11.60 -8.57
N LEU A 74 -22.52 11.80 -7.31
CA LEU A 74 -23.66 11.07 -6.73
C LEU A 74 -24.97 11.34 -7.49
N ARG A 75 -25.24 12.60 -7.86
CA ARG A 75 -26.38 12.95 -8.72
C ARG A 75 -26.33 12.33 -10.12
N LYS A 76 -25.15 12.07 -10.68
CA LYS A 76 -25.00 11.32 -11.94
C LYS A 76 -25.32 9.83 -11.76
N LEU A 77 -24.85 9.21 -10.67
CA LEU A 77 -25.16 7.80 -10.35
C LEU A 77 -26.67 7.59 -10.10
N MET A 78 -27.33 8.49 -9.36
CA MET A 78 -28.77 8.46 -9.11
C MET A 78 -29.65 8.71 -10.36
N ARG A 79 -29.04 9.08 -11.51
CA ARG A 79 -29.74 9.25 -12.79
C ARG A 79 -29.56 8.07 -13.74
N GLN A 80 -28.72 7.08 -13.41
CA GLN A 80 -28.61 5.88 -14.22
C GLN A 80 -29.81 4.96 -13.95
N PRO A 81 -30.40 4.34 -14.99
CA PRO A 81 -31.55 3.44 -14.82
C PRO A 81 -31.19 2.25 -13.93
N SER A 82 -32.20 1.75 -13.22
CA SER A 82 -32.09 0.81 -12.10
C SER A 82 -31.48 -0.55 -12.47
N ASP A 83 -31.58 -0.93 -13.74
CA ASP A 83 -31.55 -2.31 -14.25
C ASP A 83 -30.18 -3.03 -14.12
N HIS A 84 -29.16 -2.34 -13.58
CA HIS A 84 -27.82 -2.89 -13.35
C HIS A 84 -27.29 -2.73 -11.92
N LEU A 85 -28.10 -2.21 -10.98
CA LEU A 85 -27.67 -1.91 -9.60
C LEU A 85 -28.14 -2.96 -8.58
N ASN A 86 -27.77 -4.22 -8.79
CA ASN A 86 -27.94 -5.33 -7.83
C ASN A 86 -27.12 -5.19 -6.52
N THR A 87 -26.53 -4.02 -6.25
CA THR A 87 -25.83 -3.72 -5.00
C THR A 87 -26.76 -2.95 -4.06
N SER A 88 -27.36 -3.65 -3.11
CA SER A 88 -28.34 -3.18 -2.11
C SER A 88 -27.85 -2.14 -1.09
N VAL A 89 -26.70 -1.50 -1.33
CA VAL A 89 -26.09 -0.52 -0.43
C VAL A 89 -25.88 0.79 -1.19
N LEU A 90 -26.79 1.77 -1.00
CA LEU A 90 -26.55 3.11 -1.49
C LEU A 90 -25.24 3.66 -0.87
N PRO A 91 -24.30 4.18 -1.68
CA PRO A 91 -23.03 4.66 -1.16
C PRO A 91 -23.24 5.89 -0.29
N VAL A 92 -22.85 5.77 0.98
CA VAL A 92 -22.91 6.83 2.00
C VAL A 92 -22.40 8.18 1.42
N PRO A 93 -23.21 9.26 1.48
CA PRO A 93 -22.91 10.52 0.81
C PRO A 93 -21.56 11.08 1.26
N ILE A 94 -20.73 11.53 0.33
CA ILE A 94 -19.30 11.78 0.58
C ILE A 94 -19.07 12.95 1.55
N SER A 95 -19.99 13.92 1.59
CA SER A 95 -20.05 15.00 2.60
C SER A 95 -20.15 14.48 4.04
N SER A 96 -20.68 13.28 4.25
CA SER A 96 -20.84 12.69 5.58
C SER A 96 -19.63 11.85 6.05
N ARG A 97 -18.56 11.76 5.26
CA ARG A 97 -17.33 11.02 5.63
C ARG A 97 -16.53 11.79 6.69
N LYS A 98 -15.98 11.07 7.68
CA LYS A 98 -15.21 11.66 8.81
C LYS A 98 -14.12 12.66 8.36
N PRO A 99 -13.31 12.40 7.31
CA PRO A 99 -12.27 13.34 6.90
C PRO A 99 -12.80 14.69 6.39
N MET A 100 -13.97 14.73 5.73
CA MET A 100 -14.55 15.99 5.26
C MET A 100 -15.04 16.85 6.44
N ILE A 101 -15.74 16.21 7.39
CA ILE A 101 -16.18 16.86 8.64
C ILE A 101 -14.98 17.40 9.42
N PHE A 102 -13.91 16.61 9.55
CA PHE A 102 -12.68 17.04 10.22
C PHE A 102 -12.00 18.21 9.50
N LEU A 103 -11.93 18.17 8.16
CA LEU A 103 -11.34 19.25 7.37
C LEU A 103 -12.12 20.57 7.49
N ALA A 104 -13.45 20.51 7.61
CA ALA A 104 -14.28 21.70 7.87
C ALA A 104 -13.99 22.32 9.25
N PHE A 105 -13.92 21.50 10.32
CA PHE A 105 -13.53 21.98 11.66
C PHE A 105 -12.09 22.50 11.70
N PHE A 106 -11.17 21.84 11.02
CA PHE A 106 -9.78 22.30 10.91
C PHE A 106 -9.69 23.66 10.20
N SER A 107 -10.43 23.86 9.11
CA SER A 107 -10.48 25.15 8.40
C SER A 107 -11.07 26.26 9.28
N ALA A 108 -12.12 25.95 10.05
CA ALA A 108 -12.68 26.87 11.03
C ALA A 108 -11.65 27.28 12.10
N LEU A 109 -10.87 26.33 12.64
CA LEU A 109 -9.81 26.60 13.62
C LEU A 109 -8.67 27.46 13.05
N VAL A 110 -8.28 27.24 11.79
CA VAL A 110 -7.30 28.10 11.10
C VAL A 110 -7.81 29.54 10.98
N TYR A 111 -9.08 29.74 10.61
CA TYR A 111 -9.66 31.08 10.59
C TYR A 111 -9.85 31.69 11.99
N THR A 112 -10.10 30.91 13.03
CA THR A 112 -10.07 31.41 14.42
C THR A 112 -8.68 31.95 14.78
N ALA A 113 -7.61 31.24 14.41
CA ALA A 113 -6.24 31.70 14.63
C ALA A 113 -5.92 32.99 13.84
N ALA A 114 -6.36 33.08 12.58
CA ALA A 114 -6.24 34.30 11.76
C ALA A 114 -7.00 35.49 12.39
N LEU A 115 -8.23 35.26 12.86
CA LEU A 115 -9.06 36.26 13.51
C LEU A 115 -8.40 36.82 14.79
N VAL A 116 -7.90 35.93 15.67
CA VAL A 116 -7.18 36.34 16.89
C VAL A 116 -5.90 37.12 16.53
N THR A 117 -5.15 36.67 15.52
CA THR A 117 -3.95 37.37 15.03
C THR A 117 -4.28 38.78 14.57
N ASN A 118 -5.32 38.95 13.74
CA ASN A 118 -5.72 40.26 13.23
C ASN A 118 -6.27 41.20 14.31
N ILE A 119 -7.00 40.67 15.30
CA ILE A 119 -7.45 41.45 16.47
C ILE A 119 -6.25 41.95 17.29
N VAL A 120 -5.28 41.07 17.55
CA VAL A 120 -4.03 41.43 18.26
C VAL A 120 -3.25 42.48 17.46
N PHE A 121 -3.16 42.32 16.13
CA PHE A 121 -2.52 43.31 15.26
C PHE A 121 -3.20 44.68 15.33
N ILE A 122 -4.54 44.75 15.19
CA ILE A 122 -5.28 46.01 15.35
C ILE A 122 -5.04 46.61 16.74
N TYR A 123 -5.04 45.81 17.80
CA TYR A 123 -4.80 46.32 19.16
C TYR A 123 -3.43 47.02 19.25
N TYR A 124 -2.34 46.36 18.83
CA TYR A 124 -1.01 46.96 18.84
C TYR A 124 -0.92 48.23 17.97
N PHE A 125 -1.44 48.19 16.74
CA PHE A 125 -1.29 49.30 15.79
C PHE A 125 -2.30 50.46 15.99
N SER A 126 -3.37 50.25 16.75
CA SER A 126 -4.32 51.31 17.10
C SER A 126 -3.71 52.43 17.95
N LEU A 127 -2.57 52.17 18.60
CA LEU A 127 -1.81 53.15 19.39
C LEU A 127 -1.04 54.16 18.52
N ASP A 128 -0.65 53.78 17.29
CA ASP A 128 0.16 54.62 16.38
C ASP A 128 -0.69 55.54 15.47
N GLY A 129 -2.01 55.59 15.70
CA GLY A 129 -2.94 56.44 14.95
C GLY A 129 -3.52 55.79 13.68
N TRP A 130 -4.71 56.23 13.27
CA TRP A 130 -5.49 55.60 12.20
C TRP A 130 -4.97 55.94 10.79
N ARG A 131 -4.67 54.90 10.01
CA ARG A 131 -4.40 54.94 8.56
C ARG A 131 -5.55 54.28 7.79
N ILE A 132 -5.76 54.71 6.54
CA ILE A 132 -6.79 54.16 5.64
C ILE A 132 -6.60 52.64 5.43
N ASP A 133 -5.35 52.18 5.45
CA ASP A 133 -4.95 50.79 5.26
C ASP A 133 -5.56 49.82 6.31
N TYR A 134 -5.97 50.32 7.48
CA TYR A 134 -6.68 49.51 8.49
C TYR A 134 -8.10 49.12 8.08
N LEU A 135 -8.75 49.84 7.14
CA LEU A 135 -10.09 49.46 6.67
C LEU A 135 -10.11 48.06 6.06
N ALA A 136 -9.07 47.70 5.30
CA ALA A 136 -8.92 46.35 4.74
C ALA A 136 -8.86 45.28 5.85
N ILE A 137 -8.14 45.55 6.95
CA ILE A 137 -8.00 44.64 8.09
C ILE A 137 -9.31 44.54 8.88
N VAL A 138 -10.05 45.64 9.03
CA VAL A 138 -11.39 45.62 9.64
C VAL A 138 -12.36 44.79 8.81
N PHE A 139 -12.37 44.93 7.47
CA PHE A 139 -13.18 44.08 6.60
C PHE A 139 -12.74 42.62 6.64
N GLU A 140 -11.44 42.33 6.71
CA GLU A 140 -10.92 40.97 6.88
C GLU A 140 -11.40 40.34 8.20
N ILE A 141 -11.32 41.07 9.33
CA ILE A 141 -11.81 40.63 10.64
C ILE A 141 -13.31 40.35 10.61
N VAL A 142 -14.12 41.25 10.03
CA VAL A 142 -15.57 41.04 9.88
C VAL A 142 -15.85 39.80 9.02
N GLY A 143 -15.12 39.61 7.92
CA GLY A 143 -15.23 38.42 7.08
C GLY A 143 -14.90 37.13 7.84
N LEU A 144 -13.76 37.09 8.53
CA LEU A 144 -13.33 35.96 9.35
C LEU A 144 -14.32 35.62 10.48
N ALA A 145 -14.89 36.65 11.13
CA ALA A 145 -15.89 36.50 12.19
C ALA A 145 -17.22 35.91 11.69
N ILE A 146 -17.57 36.11 10.41
CA ILE A 146 -18.77 35.52 9.77
C ILE A 146 -18.46 34.13 9.18
N GLU A 147 -17.26 33.91 8.64
CA GLU A 147 -16.87 32.64 8.02
C GLU A 147 -16.64 31.52 9.06
N PHE A 148 -16.07 31.83 10.22
CA PHE A 148 -15.90 30.87 11.32
C PHE A 148 -17.21 30.15 11.72
N PRO A 149 -18.30 30.84 12.12
CA PRO A 149 -19.55 30.17 12.48
C PRO A 149 -20.20 29.49 11.27
N LEU A 150 -20.03 30.00 10.05
CA LEU A 150 -20.55 29.38 8.83
C LEU A 150 -19.92 28.00 8.58
N LEU A 151 -18.60 27.87 8.73
CA LEU A 151 -17.90 26.59 8.63
C LEU A 151 -18.31 25.60 9.73
N VAL A 152 -18.49 26.07 10.96
CA VAL A 152 -19.01 25.24 12.07
C VAL A 152 -20.42 24.74 11.74
N VAL A 153 -21.30 25.59 11.20
CA VAL A 153 -22.64 25.19 10.74
C VAL A 153 -22.55 24.16 9.61
N ILE A 154 -21.65 24.33 8.63
CA ILE A 154 -21.43 23.33 7.56
C ILE A 154 -20.98 21.99 8.16
N ALA A 155 -20.01 21.99 9.07
CA ALA A 155 -19.50 20.78 9.72
C ALA A 155 -20.60 20.05 10.52
N LEU A 156 -21.37 20.78 11.34
CA LEU A 156 -22.50 20.24 12.11
C LEU A 156 -23.62 19.72 11.21
N ARG A 157 -23.89 20.37 10.07
CA ARG A 157 -24.87 19.90 9.08
C ARG A 157 -24.39 18.65 8.37
N CYS A 158 -23.11 18.54 8.02
CA CYS A 158 -22.51 17.30 7.51
C CYS A 158 -22.56 16.16 8.55
N MET A 159 -22.38 16.45 9.85
CA MET A 159 -22.62 15.48 10.93
C MET A 159 -24.09 15.09 11.08
N LYS A 160 -25.04 15.99 10.82
CA LYS A 160 -26.48 15.68 10.81
C LYS A 160 -26.87 14.84 9.58
N GLU A 161 -26.39 15.19 8.39
CA GLU A 161 -26.52 14.39 7.17
C GLU A 161 -25.96 12.97 7.39
N ARG A 162 -24.82 12.86 8.08
CA ARG A 162 -24.25 11.58 8.54
C ARG A 162 -25.22 10.82 9.44
N ARG A 163 -25.68 11.38 10.55
CA ARG A 163 -26.56 10.68 11.51
C ARG A 163 -27.88 10.25 10.88
N VAL A 164 -28.43 11.01 9.93
CA VAL A 164 -29.61 10.59 9.16
C VAL A 164 -29.28 9.44 8.21
N ALA A 165 -28.20 9.56 7.42
CA ALA A 165 -27.81 8.55 6.43
C ALA A 165 -27.31 7.22 7.02
N LEU A 166 -26.84 7.23 8.27
CA LEU A 166 -26.39 6.03 8.99
C LEU A 166 -27.49 5.45 9.91
N GLY A 167 -28.65 6.12 10.02
CA GLY A 167 -29.65 5.87 11.05
C GLY A 167 -29.21 6.37 12.44
N ALA A 168 -30.18 6.51 13.35
CA ALA A 168 -29.93 6.95 14.73
C ALA A 168 -29.17 5.93 15.60
N SER A 169 -28.68 4.84 15.01
CA SER A 169 -27.80 3.89 15.70
C SER A 169 -26.37 4.45 15.74
N ASP A 170 -26.03 5.18 16.80
CA ASP A 170 -24.64 5.56 17.13
C ASP A 170 -23.76 4.35 17.52
N GLY A 171 -24.28 3.12 17.36
CA GLY A 171 -23.52 1.88 17.48
C GLY A 171 -22.32 1.89 16.52
N LYS A 172 -21.12 1.68 17.08
CA LYS A 172 -19.90 1.38 16.31
C LYS A 172 -20.25 0.35 15.23
N TRP A 173 -19.78 0.54 13.99
CA TRP A 173 -20.09 -0.29 12.81
C TRP A 173 -19.79 -1.80 12.97
N TYR A 174 -19.10 -2.17 14.06
CA TYR A 174 -18.70 -3.51 14.46
C TYR A 174 -19.55 -4.10 15.61
N HIS A 175 -20.52 -3.38 16.21
CA HIS A 175 -21.47 -3.92 17.23
C HIS A 175 -22.84 -4.32 16.67
N LEU A 176 -23.09 -4.13 15.37
CA LEU A 176 -24.20 -4.77 14.67
C LEU A 176 -24.35 -6.29 14.94
N PRO A 177 -23.30 -7.08 15.25
CA PRO A 177 -23.46 -8.48 15.64
C PRO A 177 -24.10 -8.73 17.01
N GLN A 178 -24.04 -7.79 17.96
CA GLN A 178 -24.46 -8.05 19.36
C GLN A 178 -25.90 -7.64 19.65
N TYR A 179 -26.31 -6.40 19.35
CA TYR A 179 -27.71 -5.99 19.55
C TYR A 179 -28.65 -6.74 18.61
N ASN A 180 -28.18 -7.04 17.40
CA ASN A 180 -28.92 -7.91 16.49
C ASN A 180 -28.82 -9.39 16.87
N ARG A 181 -28.01 -9.82 17.87
CA ARG A 181 -27.95 -11.25 18.23
C ARG A 181 -29.29 -11.75 18.75
N ALA A 182 -29.95 -10.99 19.63
CA ALA A 182 -31.26 -11.36 20.18
C ALA A 182 -32.34 -11.39 19.10
N TYR A 183 -32.45 -10.34 18.29
CA TYR A 183 -33.45 -10.25 17.22
C TYR A 183 -33.18 -11.23 16.07
N TYR A 184 -31.91 -11.49 15.76
CA TYR A 184 -31.49 -12.53 14.81
C TYR A 184 -31.75 -13.92 15.37
N GLN A 185 -31.47 -14.19 16.66
CA GLN A 185 -31.83 -15.43 17.34
C GLN A 185 -33.35 -15.65 17.33
N GLU A 186 -34.15 -14.64 17.67
CA GLU A 186 -35.60 -14.71 17.60
C GLU A 186 -36.06 -15.03 16.16
N SER A 187 -35.59 -14.28 15.16
CA SER A 187 -35.89 -14.56 13.75
C SER A 187 -35.33 -15.89 13.23
N LEU A 188 -34.29 -16.45 13.87
CA LEU A 188 -33.75 -17.77 13.59
C LEU A 188 -34.63 -18.83 14.24
N TYR A 189 -35.10 -18.65 15.48
CA TYR A 189 -36.03 -19.56 16.14
C TYR A 189 -37.40 -19.57 15.45
N THR A 190 -37.85 -18.43 14.88
CA THR A 190 -39.05 -18.38 14.02
C THR A 190 -38.84 -19.12 12.68
N ARG A 191 -37.63 -19.10 12.11
CA ARG A 191 -37.32 -19.75 10.81
C ARG A 191 -36.83 -21.20 10.93
N TYR A 192 -36.27 -21.55 12.08
CA TYR A 192 -35.62 -22.81 12.41
C TYR A 192 -35.97 -23.13 13.88
N PRO A 193 -37.17 -23.67 14.15
CA PRO A 193 -37.58 -24.04 15.50
C PRO A 193 -36.63 -25.11 16.09
N PRO A 194 -36.53 -25.21 17.44
CA PRO A 194 -35.66 -26.17 18.10
C PRO A 194 -36.01 -27.60 17.71
N VAL A 195 -34.98 -28.38 17.39
CA VAL A 195 -35.10 -29.78 16.97
C VAL A 195 -35.35 -30.66 18.20
N CYS A 196 -36.22 -31.67 18.10
CA CYS A 196 -36.42 -32.63 19.18
C CYS A 196 -35.19 -33.54 19.39
N GLU A 197 -35.03 -34.09 20.60
CA GLU A 197 -33.84 -34.85 21.00
C GLU A 197 -33.50 -36.02 20.04
N ASN A 198 -34.51 -36.76 19.57
CA ASN A 198 -34.30 -37.87 18.62
C ASN A 198 -33.81 -37.41 17.24
N CYS A 199 -34.09 -36.17 16.83
CA CYS A 199 -33.66 -35.61 15.54
C CYS A 199 -32.38 -34.75 15.67
N MET A 200 -31.99 -34.38 16.90
CA MET A 200 -30.75 -33.66 17.19
C MET A 200 -29.50 -34.32 16.58
N PRO A 201 -29.22 -35.63 16.73
CA PRO A 201 -27.99 -36.22 16.19
C PRO A 201 -27.92 -36.16 14.67
N VAL A 202 -29.04 -36.36 13.97
CA VAL A 202 -29.10 -36.28 12.49
C VAL A 202 -28.84 -34.85 12.01
N VAL A 203 -29.39 -33.85 12.71
CA VAL A 203 -29.13 -32.43 12.39
C VAL A 203 -27.69 -32.04 12.72
N GLU A 204 -27.11 -32.56 13.81
CA GLU A 204 -25.72 -32.29 14.19
C GLU A 204 -24.72 -32.94 13.21
N GLU A 205 -24.99 -34.15 12.72
CA GLU A 205 -24.25 -34.76 11.61
C GLU A 205 -24.33 -33.93 10.32
N GLU A 206 -25.52 -33.44 9.95
CA GLU A 206 -25.68 -32.59 8.76
C GLU A 206 -25.02 -31.22 8.91
N ILE A 207 -25.05 -30.62 10.11
CA ILE A 207 -24.28 -29.41 10.45
C ILE A 207 -22.79 -29.69 10.31
N ARG A 208 -22.29 -30.81 10.83
CA ARG A 208 -20.87 -31.21 10.73
C ARG A 208 -20.45 -31.45 9.29
N ARG A 209 -21.32 -32.07 8.47
CA ARG A 209 -21.13 -32.26 7.02
C ARG A 209 -21.08 -30.91 6.29
N LYS A 210 -22.00 -29.99 6.62
CA LYS A 210 -22.04 -28.64 6.05
C LYS A 210 -20.87 -27.77 6.50
N ASP A 211 -20.38 -27.89 7.73
CA ASP A 211 -19.20 -27.17 8.21
C ASP A 211 -17.92 -27.70 7.56
N GLN A 212 -17.77 -29.02 7.39
CA GLN A 212 -16.71 -29.59 6.57
C GLN A 212 -16.76 -29.07 5.12
N MET A 213 -17.97 -28.97 4.53
CA MET A 213 -18.15 -28.39 3.20
C MET A 213 -17.89 -26.87 3.17
N ALA A 214 -18.25 -26.13 4.21
CA ALA A 214 -17.99 -24.69 4.33
C ALA A 214 -16.49 -24.42 4.47
N ARG A 215 -15.79 -25.22 5.29
CA ARG A 215 -14.34 -25.18 5.46
C ARG A 215 -13.61 -25.56 4.18
N SER A 216 -14.05 -26.58 3.46
CA SER A 216 -13.46 -26.95 2.16
C SER A 216 -13.76 -25.91 1.07
N LYS A 217 -14.95 -25.30 1.06
CA LYS A 217 -15.28 -24.15 0.19
C LYS A 217 -14.49 -22.89 0.54
N ALA A 218 -14.25 -22.59 1.81
CA ALA A 218 -13.46 -21.45 2.26
C ALA A 218 -11.97 -21.62 1.90
N LEU A 219 -11.41 -22.81 2.16
CA LEU A 219 -10.05 -23.17 1.73
C LEU A 219 -9.94 -23.20 0.20
N GLY A 220 -10.95 -23.74 -0.49
CA GLY A 220 -11.03 -23.78 -1.96
C GLY A 220 -11.17 -22.39 -2.59
N GLY A 221 -11.90 -21.47 -1.94
CA GLY A 221 -12.00 -20.06 -2.30
C GLY A 221 -10.66 -19.36 -2.13
N TRP A 222 -9.98 -19.55 -0.99
CA TRP A 222 -8.64 -19.01 -0.74
C TRP A 222 -7.58 -19.58 -1.72
N LEU A 223 -7.72 -20.86 -2.10
CA LEU A 223 -6.94 -21.50 -3.18
C LEU A 223 -7.27 -20.91 -4.56
N ARG A 224 -8.54 -20.63 -4.87
CA ARG A 224 -8.94 -19.95 -6.12
C ARG A 224 -8.40 -18.53 -6.18
N ASP A 225 -8.47 -17.77 -5.09
CA ASP A 225 -7.96 -16.40 -5.01
C ASP A 225 -6.44 -16.33 -5.14
N SER A 226 -5.72 -17.28 -4.53
CA SER A 226 -4.26 -17.38 -4.67
C SER A 226 -3.83 -17.89 -6.05
N LYS A 227 -4.48 -18.93 -6.59
CA LYS A 227 -4.20 -19.48 -7.93
C LYS A 227 -4.57 -18.50 -9.05
N GLY A 228 -5.70 -17.80 -8.94
CA GLY A 228 -6.16 -16.78 -9.88
C GLY A 228 -5.22 -15.56 -9.93
N LYS A 229 -4.75 -15.07 -8.77
CA LYS A 229 -3.70 -14.04 -8.69
C LYS A 229 -2.38 -14.49 -9.34
N GLY A 230 -2.06 -15.79 -9.27
CA GLY A 230 -0.89 -16.39 -9.95
C GLY A 230 -1.03 -16.44 -11.47
N THR A 231 -2.15 -16.94 -12.00
CA THR A 231 -2.35 -17.09 -13.45
C THR A 231 -2.44 -15.74 -14.16
N ARG A 232 -3.19 -14.78 -13.59
CA ARG A 232 -3.32 -13.41 -14.14
C ARG A 232 -1.98 -12.66 -14.18
N ARG A 233 -0.96 -13.11 -13.43
CA ARG A 233 0.38 -12.52 -13.38
C ARG A 233 1.28 -12.89 -14.58
N ARG A 234 1.13 -14.10 -15.16
CA ARG A 234 2.03 -14.57 -16.23
C ARG A 234 1.65 -14.09 -17.63
N VAL A 235 0.37 -13.80 -17.89
CA VAL A 235 -0.12 -13.61 -19.28
C VAL A 235 -0.19 -12.14 -19.70
N SER A 236 -0.62 -11.21 -18.84
CA SER A 236 -0.80 -9.80 -19.25
C SER A 236 -0.85 -8.82 -18.07
N ALA A 237 0.23 -8.71 -17.30
CA ALA A 237 0.47 -7.52 -16.49
C ALA A 237 0.72 -6.34 -17.46
N GLN A 238 -0.36 -5.63 -17.79
CA GLN A 238 -0.44 -4.57 -18.81
C GLN A 238 0.76 -3.62 -18.67
N SER A 239 1.51 -3.38 -19.76
CA SER A 239 2.74 -2.56 -19.76
C SER A 239 2.53 -1.23 -19.03
N LYS A 240 1.41 -0.57 -19.33
CA LYS A 240 0.93 0.67 -18.70
C LYS A 240 0.94 0.67 -17.17
N ASP A 241 0.73 -0.47 -16.51
CA ASP A 241 0.80 -0.59 -15.04
C ASP A 241 2.22 -0.83 -14.52
N ARG A 242 3.15 -1.34 -15.34
CA ARG A 242 4.57 -1.34 -14.99
C ARG A 242 5.09 0.10 -14.96
N ASP A 243 4.76 0.88 -15.98
CA ASP A 243 5.24 2.26 -16.17
C ASP A 243 4.79 3.17 -15.01
N LYS A 244 3.49 3.14 -14.66
CA LYS A 244 2.96 3.84 -13.47
C LYS A 244 3.76 3.54 -12.21
N VAL A 245 4.06 2.27 -11.93
CA VAL A 245 4.75 1.88 -10.70
C VAL A 245 6.26 2.16 -10.77
N VAL A 246 6.85 2.39 -11.96
CA VAL A 246 8.20 2.98 -12.08
C VAL A 246 8.16 4.46 -11.70
N VAL A 247 7.17 5.22 -12.19
CA VAL A 247 6.97 6.64 -11.84
C VAL A 247 6.65 6.82 -10.35
N GLU A 248 5.76 6.00 -9.77
CA GLU A 248 5.50 5.97 -8.31
C GLU A 248 6.80 5.74 -7.51
N LEU A 249 7.64 4.80 -7.96
CA LEU A 249 8.89 4.48 -7.27
C LEU A 249 9.94 5.59 -7.43
N TYR A 250 9.95 6.32 -8.55
CA TYR A 250 10.81 7.48 -8.76
C TYR A 250 10.44 8.63 -7.82
N TRP A 251 9.17 9.02 -7.76
CA TRP A 251 8.69 10.03 -6.81
C TRP A 251 8.92 9.63 -5.36
N TRP A 252 8.76 8.35 -5.02
CA TRP A 252 9.08 7.82 -3.70
C TRP A 252 10.58 7.89 -3.38
N LYS A 253 11.47 7.67 -4.35
CA LYS A 253 12.92 7.87 -4.17
C LYS A 253 13.26 9.34 -3.94
N LEU A 254 12.73 10.24 -4.77
CA LEU A 254 12.95 11.70 -4.64
C LEU A 254 12.51 12.21 -3.26
N ARG A 255 11.34 11.77 -2.80
CA ARG A 255 10.85 12.04 -1.43
C ARG A 255 11.81 11.52 -0.35
N GLY A 256 12.39 10.34 -0.54
CA GLY A 256 13.39 9.77 0.37
C GLY A 256 14.71 10.55 0.38
N CYS A 257 15.15 11.05 -0.77
CA CYS A 257 16.33 11.93 -0.88
C CYS A 257 16.09 13.27 -0.17
N LEU A 258 14.93 13.91 -0.37
CA LEU A 258 14.53 15.14 0.34
C LEU A 258 14.47 14.93 1.86
N TRP A 259 13.87 13.81 2.28
CA TRP A 259 13.80 13.40 3.69
C TRP A 259 15.20 13.20 4.30
N LEU A 260 16.10 12.50 3.60
CA LEU A 260 17.46 12.26 4.08
C LEU A 260 18.26 13.56 4.11
N ALA A 261 18.20 14.38 3.06
CA ALA A 261 18.92 15.65 2.97
C ALA A 261 18.49 16.62 4.08
N THR A 262 17.17 16.76 4.33
CA THR A 262 16.68 17.63 5.41
C THR A 262 17.04 17.12 6.80
N SER A 263 17.05 15.81 7.03
CA SER A 263 17.49 15.23 8.32
C SER A 263 19.01 15.27 8.53
N VAL A 264 19.82 15.13 7.49
CA VAL A 264 21.28 15.33 7.59
C VAL A 264 21.58 16.81 7.84
N LEU A 265 20.88 17.73 7.16
CA LEU A 265 21.07 19.17 7.34
C LEU A 265 20.64 19.64 8.75
N SER A 266 19.55 19.12 9.33
CA SER A 266 19.16 19.45 10.70
C SER A 266 20.18 18.94 11.72
N LEU A 267 20.66 17.69 11.58
CA LEU A 267 21.68 17.13 12.47
C LEU A 267 23.01 17.90 12.35
N LEU A 268 23.47 18.22 11.14
CA LEU A 268 24.66 19.06 10.93
C LEU A 268 24.52 20.43 11.59
N PHE A 269 23.35 21.06 11.45
CA PHE A 269 23.05 22.34 12.05
C PHE A 269 23.12 22.26 13.58
N TYR A 270 22.45 21.31 14.23
CA TYR A 270 22.51 21.18 15.68
C TYR A 270 23.91 20.80 16.20
N ILE A 271 24.62 19.89 15.52
CA ILE A 271 26.01 19.54 15.88
C ILE A 271 26.91 20.76 15.79
N SER A 272 26.78 21.58 14.75
CA SER A 272 27.57 22.82 14.63
C SER A 272 27.29 23.81 15.76
N ALA A 273 26.02 23.95 16.18
CA ALA A 273 25.62 24.82 17.28
C ALA A 273 26.12 24.30 18.65
N ILE A 274 26.08 22.98 18.89
CA ILE A 274 26.66 22.34 20.09
C ILE A 274 28.18 22.60 20.15
N LEU A 275 28.86 22.51 19.01
CA LEU A 275 30.29 22.77 18.86
C LEU A 275 30.66 24.28 18.82
N ALA A 276 29.68 25.17 19.01
CA ALA A 276 29.85 26.63 18.97
C ALA A 276 30.40 27.19 17.64
N TYR A 277 30.36 26.41 16.56
CA TYR A 277 30.59 26.92 15.21
C TYR A 277 29.34 27.65 14.75
N ARG A 278 29.48 28.81 14.09
CA ARG A 278 28.36 29.50 13.43
C ARG A 278 28.12 28.84 12.06
N PRO A 279 27.08 28.00 11.87
CA PRO A 279 26.81 27.41 10.57
C PRO A 279 26.38 28.49 9.60
N PHE A 280 27.10 28.59 8.48
CA PHE A 280 26.71 29.28 7.25
C PHE A 280 26.01 30.65 7.42
N PHE A 281 26.75 31.74 7.19
CA PHE A 281 26.19 33.11 7.10
C PHE A 281 24.94 33.23 6.21
N PHE A 282 24.79 32.34 5.21
CA PHE A 282 23.60 32.24 4.35
C PHE A 282 22.30 31.88 5.08
N LEU A 283 22.35 31.19 6.23
CA LEU A 283 21.16 30.85 7.02
C LEU A 283 20.47 32.08 7.59
N ASN A 284 21.20 33.17 7.84
CA ASN A 284 20.60 34.45 8.27
C ASN A 284 19.65 35.04 7.22
N LEU A 285 19.89 34.78 5.93
CA LEU A 285 19.02 35.24 4.83
C LEU A 285 17.73 34.38 4.73
N LEU A 286 17.82 33.10 5.06
CA LEU A 286 16.69 32.16 5.04
C LEU A 286 15.87 32.17 6.35
N GLN A 287 16.36 32.83 7.40
CA GLN A 287 15.75 32.89 8.72
C GLN A 287 14.25 33.27 8.73
N PRO A 288 13.77 34.30 8.00
CA PRO A 288 12.33 34.59 7.92
C PRO A 288 11.48 33.47 7.27
N VAL A 289 12.10 32.61 6.45
CA VAL A 289 11.41 31.57 5.65
C VAL A 289 11.51 30.18 6.29
N PHE A 290 12.33 29.98 7.33
CA PHE A 290 12.51 28.65 7.95
C PHE A 290 11.21 27.99 8.43
N PRO A 291 10.26 28.68 9.11
CA PRO A 291 9.00 28.06 9.50
C PRO A 291 8.22 27.54 8.29
N LEU A 292 8.17 28.31 7.18
CA LEU A 292 7.50 27.90 5.95
C LEU A 292 8.21 26.70 5.27
N LEU A 293 9.54 26.66 5.27
CA LEU A 293 10.31 25.52 4.76
C LEU A 293 10.11 24.25 5.60
N VAL A 294 10.04 24.38 6.93
CA VAL A 294 9.76 23.24 7.82
C VAL A 294 8.29 22.80 7.70
N LEU A 295 7.34 23.71 7.58
CA LEU A 295 5.95 23.37 7.26
C LEU A 295 5.86 22.59 5.93
N LEU A 296 6.50 23.09 4.86
CA LEU A 296 6.55 22.41 3.57
C LEU A 296 7.18 21.02 3.66
N SER A 297 8.14 20.83 4.58
CA SER A 297 8.82 19.54 4.80
C SER A 297 7.88 18.39 5.21
N ILE A 298 6.66 18.69 5.71
CA ILE A 298 5.63 17.68 6.00
C ILE A 298 5.25 16.84 4.77
N LEU A 299 5.42 17.40 3.57
CA LEU A 299 5.19 16.69 2.30
C LEU A 299 6.17 15.53 2.09
N TRP A 300 7.34 15.55 2.74
CA TRP A 300 8.33 14.46 2.66
C TRP A 300 8.67 13.77 3.99
N THR A 301 8.42 14.37 5.16
CA THR A 301 8.70 13.77 6.49
C THR A 301 8.18 12.33 6.64
N VAL A 302 6.94 12.07 6.21
CA VAL A 302 6.33 10.73 6.29
C VAL A 302 6.76 9.81 5.13
N TRP A 303 8.06 9.71 4.87
CA TRP A 303 8.61 8.77 3.88
C TRP A 303 8.78 7.38 4.50
N ASP A 304 8.13 6.36 3.94
CA ASP A 304 8.20 4.98 4.45
C ASP A 304 9.32 4.19 3.73
N PRO A 305 10.46 3.85 4.39
CA PRO A 305 11.57 3.11 3.78
C PRO A 305 11.19 1.67 3.38
N THR A 306 10.12 1.10 3.93
CA THR A 306 9.67 -0.26 3.61
C THR A 306 8.71 -0.31 2.42
N TYR A 307 8.23 0.83 1.92
CA TYR A 307 7.31 0.88 0.78
C TYR A 307 7.87 0.18 -0.46
N ALA A 308 9.14 0.41 -0.81
CA ALA A 308 9.75 -0.23 -1.99
C ALA A 308 9.90 -1.76 -1.85
N SER A 309 10.24 -2.27 -0.65
CA SER A 309 10.33 -3.71 -0.40
C SER A 309 8.95 -4.36 -0.32
N ALA A 310 7.98 -3.71 0.33
CA ALA A 310 6.57 -4.13 0.34
C ALA A 310 5.98 -4.18 -1.08
N ARG A 311 6.21 -3.16 -1.90
CA ARG A 311 5.75 -3.09 -3.30
C ARG A 311 6.43 -4.15 -4.17
N ARG A 312 7.72 -4.42 -3.98
CA ARG A 312 8.45 -5.51 -4.66
C ARG A 312 7.88 -6.88 -4.26
N ALA A 313 7.60 -7.12 -2.97
CA ALA A 313 7.00 -8.36 -2.50
C ALA A 313 5.54 -8.52 -2.97
N GLN A 314 4.76 -7.44 -3.03
CA GLN A 314 3.42 -7.42 -3.61
C GLN A 314 3.45 -7.76 -5.12
N ARG A 315 4.45 -7.26 -5.87
CA ARG A 315 4.69 -7.67 -7.27
C ARG A 315 5.06 -9.15 -7.39
N GLN A 316 5.73 -9.74 -6.40
CA GLN A 316 5.96 -11.19 -6.28
C GLN A 316 4.73 -11.97 -5.77
N GLY A 317 3.70 -11.28 -5.26
CA GLY A 317 2.45 -11.88 -4.79
C GLY A 317 2.48 -12.37 -3.36
N ARG A 318 3.52 -12.01 -2.62
CA ARG A 318 3.55 -12.16 -1.17
C ARG A 318 2.75 -10.99 -0.61
N GLU A 319 1.67 -11.30 0.11
CA GLU A 319 0.86 -10.30 0.79
C GLU A 319 1.58 -9.86 2.08
N VAL A 320 2.41 -8.83 1.96
CA VAL A 320 3.29 -8.40 3.04
C VAL A 320 2.62 -7.34 3.91
N ARG A 321 2.63 -7.56 5.23
CA ARG A 321 2.05 -6.64 6.22
C ARG A 321 3.17 -5.83 6.89
N VAL A 322 3.09 -4.50 6.75
CA VAL A 322 3.97 -3.58 7.48
C VAL A 322 3.44 -3.44 8.91
N ILE A 323 4.28 -3.73 9.90
CA ILE A 323 4.02 -3.57 11.33
C ILE A 323 4.81 -2.35 11.83
N GLY A 324 4.29 -1.62 12.82
CA GLY A 324 4.94 -0.43 13.37
C GLY A 324 4.68 0.87 12.59
N LYS A 325 3.73 0.87 11.64
CA LYS A 325 3.49 2.04 10.76
C LYS A 325 2.90 3.24 11.52
N LYS A 326 2.05 3.03 12.53
CA LYS A 326 1.46 4.15 13.30
C LYS A 326 2.52 4.82 14.15
N GLU A 327 3.30 3.98 14.83
CA GLU A 327 4.42 4.30 15.70
C GLU A 327 5.52 5.03 14.93
N TYR A 328 5.84 4.57 13.71
CA TYR A 328 6.73 5.27 12.79
C TYR A 328 6.24 6.68 12.45
N ILE A 329 4.94 6.84 12.13
CA ILE A 329 4.36 8.15 11.82
C ILE A 329 4.42 9.07 13.04
N VAL A 330 4.08 8.59 14.25
CA VAL A 330 4.16 9.38 15.48
C VAL A 330 5.60 9.85 15.74
N LEU A 331 6.60 8.98 15.63
CA LEU A 331 8.01 9.34 15.82
C LEU A 331 8.50 10.37 14.79
N GLN A 332 8.10 10.24 13.51
CA GLN A 332 8.43 11.22 12.48
C GLN A 332 7.69 12.56 12.69
N MET A 333 6.47 12.56 13.24
CA MET A 333 5.77 13.78 13.64
C MET A 333 6.45 14.47 14.84
N ILE A 334 7.00 13.73 15.80
CA ILE A 334 7.78 14.30 16.90
C ILE A 334 9.02 15.02 16.35
N ILE A 335 9.79 14.38 15.47
CA ILE A 335 10.97 14.98 14.80
C ILE A 335 10.58 16.22 13.99
N TRP A 336 9.45 16.19 13.28
CA TRP A 336 8.97 17.36 12.55
C TRP A 336 8.56 18.50 13.48
N SER A 337 7.88 18.20 14.60
CA SER A 337 7.49 19.19 15.60
C SER A 337 8.70 19.82 16.29
N THR A 338 9.76 19.07 16.61
CA THR A 338 10.99 19.66 17.17
C THR A 338 11.62 20.65 16.19
N ARG A 339 11.72 20.29 14.90
CA ARG A 339 12.22 21.20 13.85
C ARG A 339 11.35 22.44 13.70
N LEU A 340 10.02 22.29 13.77
CA LEU A 340 9.10 23.41 13.66
C LEU A 340 9.30 24.37 14.83
N SER A 341 9.32 23.86 16.07
CA SER A 341 9.60 24.66 17.27
C SER A 341 10.94 25.38 17.19
N THR A 342 12.02 24.71 16.79
CA THR A 342 13.33 25.37 16.60
C THR A 342 13.26 26.46 15.53
N SER A 343 12.61 26.21 14.39
CA SER A 343 12.47 27.22 13.32
C SER A 343 11.64 28.43 13.75
N VAL A 344 10.60 28.24 14.58
CA VAL A 344 9.78 29.32 15.14
C VAL A 344 10.59 30.13 16.15
N LEU A 345 11.41 29.52 17.00
CA LEU A 345 12.30 30.25 17.90
C LEU A 345 13.30 31.13 17.13
N PHE A 346 13.91 30.61 16.05
CA PHE A 346 14.76 31.41 15.17
C PHE A 346 14.01 32.55 14.47
N TRP A 347 12.75 32.35 14.08
CA TRP A 347 11.91 33.37 13.46
C TRP A 347 11.47 34.46 14.45
N LEU A 348 11.06 34.09 15.66
CA LEU A 348 10.72 35.02 16.74
C LEU A 348 11.91 35.93 17.09
N ARG A 349 13.10 35.34 17.20
CA ARG A 349 14.37 36.04 17.43
C ARG A 349 14.78 36.97 16.28
N TRP A 350 14.44 36.62 15.05
CA TRP A 350 14.65 37.47 13.88
C TRP A 350 13.68 38.66 13.86
N ARG A 351 12.42 38.44 14.24
CA ARG A 351 11.39 39.47 14.34
C ARG A 351 11.68 40.49 15.44
N ASP A 352 12.09 40.03 16.62
CA ASP A 352 12.45 40.90 17.74
C ASP A 352 13.70 40.38 18.47
N PRO A 353 14.84 41.09 18.36
CA PRO A 353 16.07 40.76 19.05
C PRO A 353 15.99 40.69 20.58
N ARG A 354 14.96 41.28 21.21
CA ARG A 354 14.78 41.29 22.67
C ARG A 354 14.24 39.97 23.22
N ASN A 355 13.57 39.16 22.38
CA ASN A 355 12.95 37.89 22.77
C ASN A 355 13.92 36.70 22.72
N ASP A 356 15.22 36.91 22.97
CA ASP A 356 16.27 35.89 22.91
C ASP A 356 16.37 35.06 24.21
N TYR A 357 15.23 34.51 24.67
CA TYR A 357 15.13 33.79 25.95
C TYR A 357 16.10 32.61 26.13
N PHE A 358 16.66 32.11 25.02
CA PHE A 358 17.56 30.95 24.98
C PHE A 358 18.97 31.31 24.47
N GLU A 359 19.24 32.59 24.19
CA GLU A 359 20.52 33.09 23.64
C GLU A 359 20.99 32.29 22.42
N LEU A 360 20.06 31.91 21.53
CA LEU A 360 20.26 30.88 20.50
C LEU A 360 21.36 31.22 19.48
N TYR A 361 21.71 32.50 19.39
CA TYR A 361 22.75 33.01 18.49
C TYR A 361 24.11 33.19 19.17
N ASP A 362 24.17 33.17 20.51
CA ASP A 362 25.45 33.26 21.21
C ASP A 362 26.12 31.89 21.33
N SER A 363 27.24 31.76 20.64
CA SER A 363 28.13 30.59 20.65
C SER A 363 28.70 30.27 22.05
N SER A 364 28.74 31.24 22.97
CA SER A 364 29.19 31.04 24.36
C SER A 364 28.09 30.49 25.26
N SER A 365 26.81 30.73 24.96
CA SER A 365 25.71 30.42 25.89
C SER A 365 25.59 28.92 26.17
N GLN A 366 25.56 28.57 27.46
CA GLN A 366 25.34 27.20 27.90
C GLN A 366 23.89 26.74 27.63
N LEU A 367 22.92 27.65 27.69
CA LEU A 367 21.51 27.34 27.45
C LEU A 367 21.27 26.90 26.00
N ALA A 368 21.83 27.63 25.04
CA ALA A 368 21.79 27.24 23.63
C ALA A 368 22.38 25.84 23.40
N ARG A 369 23.55 25.54 24.01
CA ARG A 369 24.19 24.21 23.89
C ARG A 369 23.35 23.09 24.51
N ILE A 370 22.75 23.32 25.68
CA ILE A 370 21.84 22.36 26.33
C ILE A 370 20.59 22.12 25.45
N TYR A 371 20.02 23.19 24.90
CA TYR A 371 18.87 23.10 23.98
C TYR A 371 19.21 22.29 22.73
N PHE A 372 20.28 22.63 22.00
CA PHE A 372 20.66 21.88 20.79
C PHE A 372 21.09 20.44 21.09
N SER A 373 21.73 20.19 22.24
CA SER A 373 22.07 18.84 22.70
C SER A 373 20.82 17.99 22.96
N THR A 374 19.84 18.52 23.70
CA THR A 374 18.58 17.81 23.98
C THR A 374 17.74 17.58 22.72
N VAL A 375 17.62 18.58 21.83
CA VAL A 375 16.94 18.41 20.53
C VAL A 375 17.65 17.38 19.64
N THR A 376 18.98 17.38 19.60
CA THR A 376 19.77 16.36 18.86
C THR A 376 19.54 14.97 19.43
N ALA A 377 19.56 14.81 20.75
CA ALA A 377 19.29 13.54 21.40
C ALA A 377 17.87 13.03 21.10
N ILE A 378 16.86 13.90 21.13
CA ILE A 378 15.48 13.58 20.76
C ILE A 378 15.38 13.17 19.29
N GLU A 379 15.97 13.92 18.35
CA GLU A 379 15.94 13.55 16.93
C GLU A 379 16.65 12.22 16.66
N VAL A 380 17.86 12.00 17.18
CA VAL A 380 18.62 10.77 16.97
C VAL A 380 17.90 9.56 17.57
N THR A 381 17.39 9.66 18.80
CA THR A 381 16.67 8.55 19.44
C THR A 381 15.35 8.25 18.75
N ALA A 382 14.53 9.26 18.42
CA ALA A 382 13.30 9.07 17.67
C ALA A 382 13.57 8.48 16.28
N GLN A 383 14.66 8.89 15.61
CA GLN A 383 15.04 8.39 14.29
C GLN A 383 15.44 6.91 14.34
N LEU A 384 16.28 6.51 15.31
CA LEU A 384 16.66 5.12 15.54
C LEU A 384 15.45 4.24 15.90
N LEU A 385 14.60 4.70 16.83
CA LEU A 385 13.37 4.01 17.22
C LEU A 385 12.41 3.84 16.04
N SER A 386 12.30 4.84 15.16
CA SER A 386 11.43 4.78 13.98
C SER A 386 11.87 3.67 13.01
N PHE A 387 13.18 3.52 12.77
CA PHE A 387 13.72 2.42 11.97
C PHE A 387 13.59 1.05 12.65
N TYR A 388 13.73 0.98 13.98
CA TYR A 388 13.60 -0.27 14.73
C TYR A 388 12.16 -0.82 14.79
N ARG A 389 11.18 0.09 14.95
CA ARG A 389 9.74 -0.26 15.04
C ARG A 389 9.16 -0.71 13.70
N LEU A 390 9.62 -0.14 12.59
CA LEU A 390 9.07 -0.39 11.27
C LEU A 390 9.55 -1.75 10.71
N ARG A 391 8.77 -2.80 10.94
CA ARG A 391 9.11 -4.18 10.57
C ARG A 391 8.22 -4.71 9.44
N LEU A 392 8.88 -5.23 8.41
CA LEU A 392 8.23 -5.87 7.26
C LEU A 392 7.91 -7.34 7.59
N LYS A 393 6.73 -7.64 8.14
CA LYS A 393 6.35 -9.04 8.42
C LYS A 393 5.91 -9.70 7.11
N GLN A 394 6.77 -10.55 6.57
CA GLN A 394 6.37 -11.47 5.50
C GLN A 394 5.36 -12.47 6.08
N PRO A 395 4.28 -12.81 5.34
CA PRO A 395 3.41 -13.90 5.75
C PRO A 395 4.25 -15.20 5.74
N PRO A 396 4.00 -16.14 6.65
CA PRO A 396 4.66 -17.44 6.58
C PRO A 396 4.38 -18.04 5.20
N THR A 397 5.42 -18.51 4.51
CA THR A 397 5.24 -19.16 3.22
C THR A 397 4.53 -20.48 3.45
N VAL A 398 3.21 -20.49 3.28
CA VAL A 398 2.42 -21.72 3.24
C VAL A 398 2.85 -22.50 2.01
N ARG A 399 3.91 -23.29 2.16
CA ARG A 399 4.16 -24.41 1.29
C ARG A 399 3.00 -25.36 1.53
N LEU A 400 2.22 -25.64 0.49
CA LEU A 400 1.32 -26.78 0.51
C LEU A 400 2.22 -28.00 0.67
N ILE A 401 2.32 -28.50 1.90
CA ILE A 401 2.88 -29.83 2.14
C ILE A 401 1.95 -30.76 1.37
N GLU A 402 2.50 -31.40 0.36
CA GLU A 402 1.74 -32.27 -0.54
C GLU A 402 1.38 -33.53 0.24
N THR A 403 0.30 -33.49 1.02
CA THR A 403 -0.10 -34.53 1.98
C THR A 403 -0.40 -35.90 1.36
N GLN A 404 -0.30 -36.01 0.03
CA GLN A 404 -0.32 -37.27 -0.70
C GLN A 404 1.02 -38.03 -0.63
N THR A 405 2.17 -37.37 -0.47
CA THR A 405 3.47 -38.08 -0.32
C THR A 405 3.55 -38.86 1.00
N PHE A 406 2.82 -38.46 2.04
CA PHE A 406 2.71 -39.22 3.29
C PHE A 406 1.72 -40.40 3.24
N ARG A 407 0.93 -40.58 2.17
CA ARG A 407 0.04 -41.74 2.01
C ARG A 407 0.61 -42.87 1.18
N PHE A 408 1.74 -42.65 0.51
CA PHE A 408 2.44 -43.72 -0.20
C PHE A 408 3.70 -44.11 0.58
N THR A 409 3.70 -45.37 1.04
CA THR A 409 4.82 -46.11 1.64
C THR A 409 5.31 -45.71 3.04
N PRO A 410 4.76 -46.36 4.09
CA PRO A 410 5.56 -47.32 4.85
C PRO A 410 5.64 -48.62 4.03
N SER A 411 6.65 -48.74 3.17
CA SER A 411 6.90 -50.00 2.47
C SER A 411 7.24 -51.07 3.50
N ARG A 412 6.28 -51.99 3.72
CA ARG A 412 6.52 -53.26 4.39
C ARG A 412 7.49 -54.10 3.54
N SER A 413 8.79 -53.86 3.70
CA SER A 413 9.84 -54.81 3.33
C SER A 413 10.57 -55.33 4.58
N ASN A 414 9.82 -55.56 5.66
CA ASN A 414 10.17 -56.57 6.65
C ASN A 414 9.82 -57.95 6.07
N THR A 415 10.58 -58.39 5.06
CA THR A 415 10.72 -59.82 4.77
C THR A 415 11.58 -60.41 5.88
N PRO A 416 11.04 -61.28 6.76
CA PRO A 416 11.89 -61.99 7.70
C PRO A 416 12.79 -62.93 6.89
N HIS A 417 14.10 -62.84 7.10
CA HIS A 417 15.05 -63.79 6.51
C HIS A 417 15.12 -65.00 7.46
N PRO A 418 14.57 -66.18 7.10
CA PRO A 418 14.76 -67.37 7.92
C PRO A 418 16.20 -67.85 7.75
N SER A 419 17.02 -67.61 8.77
CA SER A 419 18.34 -68.23 8.89
C SER A 419 18.16 -69.70 9.30
N ASN A 420 18.16 -70.62 8.33
CA ASN A 420 18.50 -72.04 8.53
C ASN A 420 18.54 -72.81 7.19
N SER A 421 19.73 -73.17 6.72
CA SER A 421 20.12 -74.55 6.36
C SER A 421 21.46 -74.57 5.62
N ASP A 422 22.34 -75.47 6.06
CA ASP A 422 23.65 -75.71 5.46
C ASP A 422 23.56 -76.31 4.05
N SER A 423 24.54 -75.99 3.19
CA SER A 423 25.30 -77.06 2.49
C SER A 423 26.57 -76.56 1.77
N ARG A 424 27.68 -77.18 2.18
CA ARG A 424 28.98 -77.43 1.51
C ARG A 424 29.02 -77.23 -0.02
N GLY A 425 30.17 -76.75 -0.55
CA GLY A 425 30.50 -76.98 -1.96
C GLY A 425 31.73 -76.31 -2.60
N THR A 426 32.93 -76.46 -2.05
CA THR A 426 34.24 -76.54 -2.76
C THR A 426 34.63 -75.53 -3.88
N THR A 427 35.74 -74.82 -3.62
CA THR A 427 36.77 -74.24 -4.52
C THR A 427 37.24 -75.19 -5.65
N PRO A 428 37.85 -74.72 -6.79
CA PRO A 428 39.12 -73.98 -6.78
C PRO A 428 39.33 -72.83 -7.82
N ALA A 429 40.35 -72.01 -7.55
CA ALA A 429 41.07 -71.13 -8.50
C ALA A 429 42.45 -71.77 -8.84
N PRO A 430 43.39 -71.18 -9.62
CA PRO A 430 43.44 -69.90 -10.36
C PRO A 430 43.62 -70.19 -11.89
N PRO A 431 44.47 -69.58 -12.77
CA PRO A 431 45.33 -68.37 -12.67
C PRO A 431 45.43 -67.41 -13.89
N THR A 432 46.06 -66.26 -13.62
CA THR A 432 46.93 -65.42 -14.49
C THR A 432 46.47 -64.81 -15.83
N GLN A 433 46.55 -63.46 -15.86
CA GLN A 433 47.07 -62.58 -16.95
C GLN A 433 46.30 -62.51 -18.29
N SER A 434 46.30 -61.41 -19.04
CA SER A 434 46.52 -59.98 -18.76
C SER A 434 46.01 -59.13 -19.96
N HIS A 435 45.84 -57.83 -19.73
CA HIS A 435 45.65 -56.73 -20.72
C HIS A 435 44.27 -56.36 -21.29
N LYS A 436 44.05 -55.04 -21.22
CA LYS A 436 43.23 -54.13 -22.05
C LYS A 436 41.71 -54.16 -21.86
N ALA A 437 41.27 -53.18 -21.07
CA ALA A 437 39.88 -52.82 -20.86
C ALA A 437 39.22 -52.22 -22.10
N SER A 438 38.02 -52.72 -22.40
CA SER A 438 36.96 -51.98 -23.08
C SER A 438 35.62 -52.62 -22.71
N THR A 439 34.99 -52.14 -21.65
CA THR A 439 33.66 -52.57 -21.22
C THR A 439 32.70 -51.40 -21.25
N SER A 440 31.71 -51.49 -22.14
CA SER A 440 30.59 -50.56 -22.24
C SER A 440 29.72 -50.64 -21.00
N SER A 441 29.79 -49.62 -20.14
CA SER A 441 28.83 -49.45 -19.05
C SER A 441 27.47 -49.03 -19.62
N THR A 442 26.48 -49.90 -19.48
CA THR A 442 25.06 -49.52 -19.59
C THR A 442 24.74 -48.49 -18.52
N THR A 443 24.62 -47.23 -18.91
CA THR A 443 24.19 -46.13 -18.03
C THR A 443 22.75 -46.37 -17.57
N GLU A 444 22.58 -46.69 -16.29
CA GLU A 444 21.29 -46.57 -15.62
C GLU A 444 20.79 -45.12 -15.68
N PRO A 445 19.49 -44.87 -15.90
CA PRO A 445 18.95 -43.52 -15.88
C PRO A 445 18.96 -42.99 -14.45
N ASP A 446 19.72 -41.92 -14.22
CA ASP A 446 19.89 -41.29 -12.91
C ASP A 446 18.55 -40.73 -12.38
N LEU A 447 17.87 -41.52 -11.56
CA LEU A 447 16.54 -41.21 -11.01
C LEU A 447 16.53 -40.00 -10.07
N LEU A 448 17.71 -39.53 -9.62
CA LEU A 448 17.85 -38.32 -8.80
C LEU A 448 17.93 -37.04 -9.63
N ALA A 449 18.17 -37.11 -10.95
CA ALA A 449 18.11 -35.96 -11.85
C ALA A 449 16.71 -35.29 -11.88
N SER A 450 15.66 -36.05 -11.53
CA SER A 450 14.28 -35.55 -11.42
C SER A 450 14.02 -34.62 -10.22
N LEU A 451 14.96 -34.54 -9.27
CA LEU A 451 14.87 -33.66 -8.09
C LEU A 451 15.60 -32.32 -8.27
N SER A 452 16.17 -32.05 -9.46
CA SER A 452 16.75 -30.75 -9.78
C SER A 452 15.66 -29.67 -9.76
N LEU A 453 15.78 -28.72 -8.83
CA LEU A 453 14.80 -27.65 -8.53
C LEU A 453 14.74 -26.54 -9.61
N SER A 454 14.77 -26.93 -10.89
CA SER A 454 14.51 -26.05 -12.03
C SER A 454 13.04 -25.62 -12.02
N SER A 455 12.80 -24.30 -11.95
CA SER A 455 11.47 -23.71 -11.71
C SER A 455 10.48 -23.76 -12.90
N GLY A 456 10.68 -24.67 -13.85
CA GLY A 456 9.80 -24.93 -14.98
C GLY A 456 9.72 -26.42 -15.31
N PRO A 457 8.57 -27.10 -15.08
CA PRO A 457 8.41 -28.49 -15.48
C PRO A 457 8.35 -28.57 -17.01
N ILE A 458 9.38 -29.16 -17.61
CA ILE A 458 9.36 -29.55 -19.02
C ILE A 458 8.50 -30.81 -19.12
N ILE A 459 7.21 -30.62 -19.39
CA ILE A 459 6.31 -31.73 -19.73
C ILE A 459 6.70 -32.18 -21.15
N THR A 460 7.58 -33.18 -21.24
CA THR A 460 7.80 -33.91 -22.48
C THR A 460 6.55 -34.77 -22.75
N PRO A 461 5.82 -34.56 -23.86
CA PRO A 461 4.65 -35.37 -24.17
C PRO A 461 5.10 -36.79 -24.54
N LYS A 462 4.94 -37.72 -23.61
CA LYS A 462 5.18 -39.15 -23.84
C LYS A 462 3.91 -39.76 -24.43
N ASN A 463 3.91 -40.03 -25.74
CA ASN A 463 2.76 -40.56 -26.47
C ASN A 463 2.21 -41.84 -25.80
N PRO A 464 0.95 -41.87 -25.33
CA PRO A 464 0.31 -43.12 -24.97
C PRO A 464 -0.02 -43.89 -26.26
N VAL A 465 0.49 -45.11 -26.36
CA VAL A 465 0.23 -46.01 -27.49
C VAL A 465 -1.23 -46.48 -27.43
N PHE A 466 -1.95 -46.28 -28.54
CA PHE A 466 -3.35 -46.64 -28.70
C PHE A 466 -3.53 -48.15 -28.89
N GLY A 467 -4.57 -48.70 -28.27
CA GLY A 467 -5.11 -50.02 -28.58
C GLY A 467 -6.64 -49.97 -28.56
N LEU A 468 -7.26 -50.58 -29.58
CA LEU A 468 -8.71 -50.67 -29.83
C LEU A 468 -9.36 -49.41 -30.48
N PRO A 469 -10.38 -49.58 -31.34
CA PRO A 469 -10.15 -50.14 -32.69
C PRO A 469 -10.85 -49.35 -33.82
N SER A 470 -10.43 -49.61 -35.06
CA SER A 470 -11.14 -49.20 -36.29
C SER A 470 -12.48 -49.94 -36.46
N LEU A 471 -13.42 -49.32 -37.22
CA LEU A 471 -14.70 -49.79 -37.83
C LEU A 471 -15.80 -48.75 -37.54
N LEU A 472 -16.78 -48.42 -38.41
CA LEU A 472 -16.99 -48.58 -39.86
C LEU A 472 -18.26 -47.79 -40.25
N SER A 473 -18.35 -47.20 -41.46
CA SER A 473 -19.61 -46.79 -42.15
C SER A 473 -20.48 -45.66 -41.51
N LYS A 474 -21.37 -44.91 -42.20
CA LYS A 474 -22.05 -45.03 -43.52
C LYS A 474 -22.39 -43.60 -44.11
N PRO A 475 -23.27 -43.35 -45.12
CA PRO A 475 -22.97 -42.43 -46.24
C PRO A 475 -23.93 -41.19 -46.28
N PRO A 476 -23.91 -40.31 -47.31
CA PRO A 476 -24.71 -39.07 -47.28
C PRO A 476 -26.16 -39.31 -47.70
N LEU A 477 -27.09 -38.51 -47.17
CA LEU A 477 -28.47 -38.43 -47.67
C LEU A 477 -28.86 -36.98 -47.94
N ASN A 478 -29.42 -36.73 -49.13
CA ASN A 478 -30.09 -35.48 -49.46
C ASN A 478 -31.35 -35.31 -48.59
N GLY A 479 -31.62 -34.08 -48.16
CA GLY A 479 -32.80 -33.72 -47.38
C GLY A 479 -33.14 -32.24 -47.60
N GLN A 480 -33.84 -31.96 -48.69
CA GLN A 480 -34.37 -30.65 -49.02
C GLN A 480 -35.62 -30.39 -48.14
N GLY A 481 -35.66 -29.27 -47.44
CA GLY A 481 -36.78 -28.92 -46.54
C GLY A 481 -36.71 -27.47 -46.08
N GLU A 482 -37.53 -26.62 -46.68
CA GLU A 482 -37.81 -25.27 -46.19
C GLU A 482 -38.74 -25.34 -44.97
N GLY A 483 -38.54 -24.47 -43.99
CA GLY A 483 -39.39 -24.37 -42.80
C GLY A 483 -39.03 -23.15 -41.97
N GLU A 484 -39.99 -22.25 -41.78
CA GLU A 484 -39.80 -20.98 -41.08
C GLU A 484 -39.45 -21.15 -39.60
N GLY A 485 -38.49 -20.37 -39.12
CA GLY A 485 -38.12 -20.31 -37.71
C GLY A 485 -39.02 -19.37 -36.92
N ILE A 486 -39.64 -19.89 -35.86
CA ILE A 486 -40.18 -19.09 -34.75
C ILE A 486 -39.17 -19.23 -33.61
N ASP A 487 -38.29 -18.23 -33.46
CA ASP A 487 -37.33 -18.18 -32.36
C ASP A 487 -38.05 -17.75 -31.06
N ILE A 488 -38.26 -18.72 -30.16
CA ILE A 488 -38.59 -18.50 -28.75
C ILE A 488 -37.29 -18.68 -27.97
N ASP A 489 -36.64 -17.58 -27.60
CA ASP A 489 -35.48 -17.59 -26.71
C ASP A 489 -35.95 -17.64 -25.24
N ASP A 490 -36.02 -18.85 -24.67
CA ASP A 490 -36.06 -19.09 -23.21
C ASP A 490 -34.64 -19.42 -22.70
N ASP A 491 -34.23 -18.80 -21.59
CA ASP A 491 -32.89 -18.95 -20.98
C ASP A 491 -32.72 -20.30 -20.25
N ASP A 492 -32.11 -21.29 -20.91
CA ASP A 492 -31.80 -22.61 -20.33
C ASP A 492 -30.58 -22.57 -19.38
N GLU A 493 -30.81 -22.27 -18.09
CA GLU A 493 -29.78 -22.25 -17.03
C GLU A 493 -29.13 -23.63 -16.70
N ASN A 494 -29.46 -24.71 -17.42
CA ASN A 494 -28.98 -26.07 -17.16
C ASN A 494 -28.14 -26.73 -18.29
N ALA A 495 -27.69 -25.95 -19.29
CA ALA A 495 -26.86 -26.47 -20.38
C ALA A 495 -25.41 -26.82 -19.95
N MET A 496 -25.23 -27.97 -19.29
CA MET A 496 -23.93 -28.62 -19.06
C MET A 496 -23.52 -29.61 -20.17
N ASP A 497 -24.30 -29.68 -21.25
CA ASP A 497 -23.99 -30.49 -22.43
C ASP A 497 -23.01 -29.76 -23.35
N TRP A 498 -21.73 -30.10 -23.21
CA TRP A 498 -20.68 -29.63 -24.12
C TRP A 498 -20.78 -30.34 -25.48
N THR A 499 -21.66 -29.85 -26.35
CA THR A 499 -21.68 -30.25 -27.76
C THR A 499 -20.47 -29.64 -28.50
N PRO A 500 -19.72 -30.43 -29.31
CA PRO A 500 -18.63 -29.91 -30.11
C PRO A 500 -19.14 -28.87 -31.11
N THR A 501 -18.72 -27.62 -30.95
CA THR A 501 -19.16 -26.52 -31.81
C THR A 501 -18.60 -26.70 -33.23
N ASP A 502 -19.48 -27.01 -34.20
CA ASP A 502 -19.11 -27.07 -35.61
C ASP A 502 -18.57 -25.70 -36.08
N PRO A 503 -17.31 -25.61 -36.57
CA PRO A 503 -16.69 -24.34 -36.92
C PRO A 503 -17.37 -23.59 -38.09
N ARG A 504 -18.39 -24.17 -38.73
CA ARG A 504 -19.10 -23.55 -39.87
C ARG A 504 -20.21 -22.56 -39.50
N THR A 505 -20.79 -22.60 -38.30
CA THR A 505 -21.90 -21.69 -37.92
C THR A 505 -21.44 -20.34 -37.37
N ALA A 506 -20.19 -20.23 -36.92
CA ALA A 506 -19.65 -19.04 -36.26
C ALA A 506 -19.47 -17.79 -37.17
N THR A 507 -19.55 -17.95 -38.50
CA THR A 507 -19.27 -16.86 -39.46
C THR A 507 -20.50 -16.07 -39.90
N SER A 508 -21.72 -16.56 -39.67
CA SER A 508 -22.96 -15.94 -40.18
C SER A 508 -23.57 -14.88 -39.24
N ARG A 509 -23.53 -15.10 -37.92
CA ARG A 509 -24.23 -14.24 -36.92
C ARG A 509 -23.67 -12.82 -36.71
N LYS A 510 -22.70 -12.35 -37.52
CA LYS A 510 -22.00 -11.06 -37.31
C LYS A 510 -22.25 -9.98 -38.39
N ARG A 511 -23.44 -9.92 -38.99
CA ARG A 511 -23.74 -8.96 -40.08
C ARG A 511 -25.14 -8.33 -40.08
N LYS A 512 -25.60 -7.75 -38.95
CA LYS A 512 -26.77 -6.82 -39.03
C LYS A 512 -26.87 -5.65 -38.05
N ASN A 513 -26.01 -5.48 -37.05
CA ASN A 513 -26.04 -4.29 -36.17
C ASN A 513 -24.74 -3.48 -36.18
N ASN A 514 -24.92 -2.15 -36.28
CA ASN A 514 -23.98 -1.03 -36.14
C ASN A 514 -23.20 -0.54 -37.37
N ALA A 515 -23.87 0.32 -38.15
CA ALA A 515 -23.24 1.35 -38.96
C ALA A 515 -23.05 2.66 -38.15
N LYS A 516 -21.99 2.74 -37.35
CA LYS A 516 -21.23 3.99 -37.04
C LYS A 516 -20.04 3.71 -36.11
N GLN A 517 -18.97 4.48 -36.32
CA GLN A 517 -17.71 4.52 -35.54
C GLN A 517 -16.78 3.30 -35.66
N THR A 518 -16.07 3.30 -36.80
CA THR A 518 -14.60 3.54 -36.86
C THR A 518 -14.02 4.20 -35.57
N GLU A 519 -12.83 3.86 -35.04
CA GLU A 519 -11.59 3.35 -35.67
C GLU A 519 -10.86 2.28 -34.81
N ASP A 520 -9.81 1.69 -35.41
CA ASP A 520 -8.69 0.98 -34.75
C ASP A 520 -8.95 -0.29 -33.91
N VAL A 521 -9.29 -1.38 -34.61
CA VAL A 521 -8.90 -2.74 -34.20
C VAL A 521 -7.88 -3.30 -35.20
N LEU A 522 -6.64 -2.79 -35.12
CA LEU A 522 -5.49 -3.35 -35.80
C LEU A 522 -5.17 -4.76 -35.24
N LEU A 523 -5.46 -5.77 -36.03
CA LEU A 523 -5.06 -7.16 -35.79
C LEU A 523 -3.54 -7.23 -35.67
N ARG A 524 -3.03 -7.71 -34.52
CA ARG A 524 -1.59 -7.94 -34.34
C ARG A 524 -1.10 -9.04 -35.29
N PRO A 525 0.09 -8.90 -35.89
CA PRO A 525 0.68 -9.95 -36.70
C PRO A 525 0.85 -11.25 -35.91
N GLN A 526 0.43 -12.36 -36.50
CA GLN A 526 0.62 -13.71 -35.99
C GLN A 526 2.12 -14.03 -36.01
N LYS A 527 2.79 -13.94 -34.86
CA LYS A 527 4.20 -14.34 -34.76
C LYS A 527 4.31 -15.86 -34.90
N PHE A 528 4.89 -16.29 -36.01
CA PHE A 528 5.45 -17.63 -36.16
C PHE A 528 6.49 -17.86 -35.04
N PHE A 529 6.38 -19.00 -34.36
CA PHE A 529 7.48 -19.55 -33.58
C PHE A 529 8.42 -20.29 -34.53
N ALA A 530 9.66 -19.84 -34.64
CA ALA A 530 10.70 -20.60 -35.32
C ALA A 530 11.09 -21.82 -34.46
N PRO A 531 11.34 -23.01 -35.03
CA PRO A 531 11.83 -24.16 -34.27
C PRO A 531 13.23 -23.89 -33.70
N GLU A 532 13.37 -23.96 -32.38
CA GLU A 532 14.66 -23.85 -31.71
C GLU A 532 15.51 -25.11 -31.95
N LYS A 533 16.39 -25.05 -32.95
CA LYS A 533 17.67 -25.76 -32.94
C LYS A 533 18.78 -24.71 -32.86
N PRO A 534 19.80 -24.88 -32.01
CA PRO A 534 20.92 -23.94 -31.94
C PRO A 534 21.73 -23.99 -33.25
N THR A 535 21.52 -23.02 -34.12
CA THR A 535 22.38 -22.75 -35.28
C THR A 535 23.61 -22.03 -34.76
N GLY A 536 24.67 -22.78 -34.42
CA GLY A 536 25.85 -22.32 -33.67
C GLY A 536 26.61 -21.14 -34.26
N LEU A 537 26.04 -19.94 -34.10
CA LEU A 537 26.51 -18.64 -34.60
C LEU A 537 26.56 -17.59 -33.48
N GLU A 538 26.09 -17.92 -32.29
CA GLU A 538 26.22 -17.15 -31.06
C GLU A 538 27.69 -16.79 -30.71
N SER A 539 28.68 -17.51 -31.24
CA SER A 539 30.11 -17.13 -31.13
C SER A 539 30.51 -15.91 -31.97
N LEU A 540 29.73 -15.50 -32.97
CA LEU A 540 30.07 -14.37 -33.85
C LEU A 540 29.61 -12.99 -33.31
N PHE A 541 28.67 -12.98 -32.37
CA PHE A 541 28.15 -11.75 -31.74
C PHE A 541 28.75 -11.45 -30.36
N ALA A 542 29.59 -12.34 -29.83
CA ALA A 542 30.29 -12.14 -28.55
C ALA A 542 31.45 -11.12 -28.59
N ARG A 543 31.74 -10.51 -29.76
CA ARG A 543 32.92 -9.67 -29.98
C ARG A 543 32.65 -8.22 -30.39
N THR A 544 31.41 -7.74 -30.26
CA THR A 544 31.05 -6.31 -30.45
C THR A 544 30.79 -5.65 -29.10
N THR A 545 31.83 -5.53 -28.27
CA THR A 545 31.88 -4.54 -27.19
C THR A 545 32.04 -3.17 -27.84
N LEU A 546 31.09 -2.25 -27.64
CA LEU A 546 31.33 -0.84 -27.96
C LEU A 546 32.40 -0.31 -27.00
N GLU A 547 33.50 0.17 -27.55
CA GLU A 547 34.38 1.11 -26.87
C GLU A 547 33.70 2.49 -26.96
N ASP A 548 33.38 3.09 -25.80
CA ASP A 548 32.94 4.48 -25.73
C ASP A 548 34.17 5.37 -25.99
N ASP A 549 34.39 5.76 -27.24
CA ASP A 549 35.43 6.71 -27.61
C ASP A 549 35.22 8.03 -26.88
N ALA A 550 36.21 8.38 -26.04
CA ALA A 550 36.26 9.67 -25.37
C ALA A 550 36.47 10.77 -26.42
N MET A 551 35.45 11.59 -26.65
CA MET A 551 35.57 12.77 -27.50
C MET A 551 36.56 13.77 -26.88
N MET A 552 37.81 13.72 -27.38
CA MET A 552 38.77 14.81 -27.27
C MET A 552 38.16 16.04 -27.94
N VAL A 553 37.96 17.12 -27.17
CA VAL A 553 37.69 18.45 -27.72
C VAL A 553 38.93 19.29 -27.45
N ASP A 554 39.91 19.17 -28.36
CA ASP A 554 41.05 20.07 -28.41
C ASP A 554 40.69 21.29 -29.26
N GLY A 555 40.81 22.46 -28.65
CA GLY A 555 40.61 23.78 -29.25
C GLY A 555 41.22 24.84 -28.33
N PRO A 556 42.37 25.46 -28.69
CA PRO A 556 43.11 26.36 -27.81
C PRO A 556 42.59 27.80 -27.84
N GLU A 557 43.04 28.61 -26.86
CA GLU A 557 43.03 30.09 -26.84
C GLU A 557 41.62 30.76 -26.82
N ASP A 558 41.17 31.51 -25.80
CA ASP A 558 41.88 32.51 -25.01
C ASP A 558 41.26 32.85 -23.62
N ASP A 559 42.17 33.12 -22.68
CA ASP A 559 42.17 34.11 -21.58
C ASP A 559 40.94 34.48 -20.69
N THR A 560 41.14 34.17 -19.40
CA THR A 560 40.92 35.03 -18.22
C THR A 560 39.49 35.47 -17.80
N ALA A 561 38.90 34.73 -16.84
CA ALA A 561 38.12 35.28 -15.69
C ALA A 561 37.56 34.20 -14.72
N GLY A 562 37.42 32.93 -15.15
CA GLY A 562 36.58 31.93 -14.45
C GLY A 562 37.17 31.21 -13.21
N GLY A 563 38.45 31.38 -12.89
CA GLY A 563 39.20 30.46 -12.00
C GLY A 563 38.85 30.44 -10.50
N SER A 564 37.99 31.35 -10.01
CA SER A 564 37.81 31.57 -8.56
C SER A 564 36.99 30.47 -7.85
N ILE A 565 35.93 29.96 -8.48
CA ILE A 565 34.94 29.12 -7.78
C ILE A 565 35.50 27.72 -7.49
N VAL A 566 36.14 27.07 -8.46
CA VAL A 566 36.68 25.70 -8.31
C VAL A 566 37.83 25.66 -7.30
N ALA A 567 38.71 26.67 -7.30
CA ALA A 567 39.78 26.80 -6.31
C ALA A 567 39.26 27.05 -4.88
N THR A 568 38.16 27.80 -4.74
CA THR A 568 37.51 28.05 -3.45
C THR A 568 36.82 26.80 -2.92
N VAL A 569 36.09 26.07 -3.77
CA VAL A 569 35.42 24.81 -3.41
C VAL A 569 36.44 23.73 -3.01
N THR A 570 37.52 23.56 -3.76
CA THR A 570 38.56 22.57 -3.44
C THR A 570 39.31 22.89 -2.14
N ARG A 571 39.61 24.17 -1.85
CA ARG A 571 40.13 24.59 -0.52
C ARG A 571 39.14 24.32 0.60
N HIS A 572 37.84 24.55 0.38
CA HIS A 572 36.80 24.25 1.37
C HIS A 572 36.72 22.74 1.66
N PHE A 573 36.66 21.90 0.62
CA PHE A 573 36.70 20.44 0.79
C PHE A 573 37.96 19.95 1.51
N LYS A 574 39.15 20.49 1.21
CA LYS A 574 40.38 20.11 1.89
C LYS A 574 40.38 20.48 3.38
N LYS A 575 39.79 21.63 3.75
CA LYS A 575 39.71 22.10 5.16
C LYS A 575 38.60 21.41 5.97
N TRP A 576 37.49 21.01 5.33
CA TRP A 576 36.32 20.41 5.98
C TRP A 576 36.17 18.90 5.73
N TRP A 577 37.10 18.27 5.00
CA TRP A 577 37.16 16.84 4.71
C TRP A 577 36.88 15.95 5.92
N TRP A 578 37.50 16.23 7.06
CA TRP A 578 37.29 15.51 8.33
C TRP A 578 35.83 15.53 8.82
N ILE A 579 35.11 16.64 8.67
CA ILE A 579 33.69 16.76 9.05
C ILE A 579 32.79 16.07 8.01
N TYR A 580 33.14 16.11 6.73
CA TYR A 580 32.48 15.27 5.74
C TYR A 580 32.73 13.78 6.03
N ALA A 581 33.94 13.39 6.43
CA ALA A 581 34.26 12.02 6.79
C ALA A 581 33.50 11.55 8.04
N THR A 582 33.43 12.34 9.12
CA THR A 582 32.67 11.95 10.33
C THR A 582 31.16 11.85 10.11
N VAL A 583 30.61 12.42 9.03
CA VAL A 583 29.18 12.34 8.68
C VAL A 583 28.92 11.27 7.61
N VAL A 584 29.77 11.20 6.58
CA VAL A 584 29.64 10.25 5.47
C VAL A 584 30.04 8.83 5.90
N VAL A 585 31.09 8.66 6.73
CA VAL A 585 31.55 7.33 7.16
C VAL A 585 30.47 6.60 7.98
N PRO A 586 29.77 7.20 8.98
CA PRO A 586 28.67 6.53 9.67
C PRO A 586 27.46 6.22 8.78
N VAL A 587 27.17 7.08 7.79
CA VAL A 587 26.07 6.83 6.84
C VAL A 587 26.42 5.67 5.90
N VAL A 588 27.64 5.66 5.35
CA VAL A 588 28.12 4.57 4.50
C VAL A 588 28.29 3.28 5.27
N SER A 589 28.86 3.31 6.49
CA SER A 589 28.99 2.13 7.34
C SER A 589 27.63 1.61 7.78
N GLY A 590 26.66 2.48 8.08
CA GLY A 590 25.27 2.08 8.35
C GLY A 590 24.57 1.44 7.14
N VAL A 591 24.82 1.94 5.92
CA VAL A 591 24.32 1.33 4.68
C VAL A 591 24.98 -0.02 4.39
N ILE A 592 26.30 -0.14 4.63
CA ILE A 592 27.06 -1.39 4.46
C ILE A 592 26.64 -2.41 5.52
N ALA A 593 26.60 -2.06 6.80
CA ALA A 593 26.13 -2.91 7.89
C ALA A 593 24.69 -3.40 7.64
N ARG A 594 23.80 -2.52 7.17
CA ARG A 594 22.43 -2.91 6.77
C ARG A 594 22.40 -3.84 5.55
N ARG A 595 23.33 -3.68 4.59
CA ARG A 595 23.51 -4.60 3.45
C ARG A 595 24.00 -5.97 3.91
N VAL A 596 25.01 -6.01 4.78
CA VAL A 596 25.59 -7.23 5.36
C VAL A 596 24.55 -7.98 6.19
N TRP A 597 23.89 -7.29 7.13
CA TRP A 597 22.80 -7.85 7.95
C TRP A 597 21.65 -8.43 7.11
N HIS A 598 21.30 -7.77 6.00
CA HIS A 598 20.28 -8.30 5.08
C HIS A 598 20.79 -9.51 4.28
N LEU A 599 22.07 -9.57 3.93
CA LEU A 599 22.68 -10.75 3.30
C LEU A 599 22.72 -11.93 4.27
N GLU A 600 23.13 -11.69 5.51
CA GLU A 600 23.19 -12.68 6.59
C GLU A 600 21.80 -13.29 6.88
N ILE A 601 20.76 -12.46 7.03
CA ILE A 601 19.36 -12.95 7.12
C ILE A 601 18.97 -13.82 5.92
N THR A 602 19.39 -13.47 4.70
CA THR A 602 19.07 -14.30 3.52
C THR A 602 19.87 -15.60 3.45
N ILE A 603 21.08 -15.64 4.03
CA ILE A 603 21.91 -16.85 4.12
C ILE A 603 21.34 -17.79 5.19
N SER A 604 21.09 -17.31 6.42
CA SER A 604 20.51 -18.13 7.48
C SER A 604 19.11 -18.66 7.11
N ALA A 605 18.31 -17.89 6.37
CA ALA A 605 17.01 -18.34 5.85
C ALA A 605 17.13 -19.36 4.70
N ALA A 606 18.25 -19.39 3.97
CA ALA A 606 18.53 -20.44 2.99
C ALA A 606 19.05 -21.71 3.67
N GLU A 607 19.93 -21.57 4.66
CA GLU A 607 20.53 -22.66 5.43
C GLU A 607 19.47 -23.45 6.24
N GLN A 608 18.57 -22.75 6.94
CA GLN A 608 17.40 -23.35 7.59
C GLN A 608 16.39 -23.99 6.61
N ALA A 609 16.45 -23.65 5.32
CA ALA A 609 15.64 -24.29 4.29
C ALA A 609 16.32 -25.53 3.66
N SER A 610 17.62 -25.74 3.94
CA SER A 610 18.41 -26.89 3.46
C SER A 610 18.71 -27.95 4.51
N THR A 611 18.54 -27.67 5.81
CA THR A 611 18.72 -28.68 6.87
C THR A 611 17.69 -29.81 6.74
N PRO A 612 18.11 -31.07 6.55
CA PRO A 612 17.18 -32.19 6.38
C PRO A 612 16.42 -32.49 7.68
N LEU A 613 15.10 -32.68 7.57
CA LEU A 613 14.16 -32.88 8.68
C LEU A 613 14.39 -34.17 9.51
N SER A 614 15.33 -35.03 9.12
CA SER A 614 15.63 -36.31 9.79
C SER A 614 16.22 -36.17 11.19
N SER A 615 16.79 -35.01 11.54
CA SER A 615 17.42 -34.78 12.86
C SER A 615 16.50 -34.13 13.91
N ILE A 616 15.32 -33.62 13.54
CA ILE A 616 14.44 -32.86 14.45
C ILE A 616 13.43 -33.78 15.17
N LEU A 617 13.20 -35.00 14.69
CA LEU A 617 12.16 -35.91 15.21
C LEU A 617 12.51 -36.67 16.50
N VAL A 618 13.69 -36.47 17.10
CA VAL A 618 14.17 -37.26 18.26
C VAL A 618 13.95 -36.58 19.61
N PHE A 619 13.67 -35.26 19.66
CA PHE A 619 13.79 -34.48 20.91
C PHE A 619 12.50 -33.83 21.46
N THR A 620 11.31 -34.32 21.09
CA THR A 620 10.03 -33.90 21.70
C THR A 620 9.24 -35.06 22.28
N SER A 621 9.80 -35.67 23.33
CA SER A 621 9.06 -36.53 24.25
C SER A 621 9.39 -36.11 25.67
N LYS A 622 8.33 -35.87 26.48
CA LYS A 622 8.35 -35.75 27.94
C LYS A 622 8.83 -34.42 28.57
N THR A 623 7.90 -33.48 28.71
CA THR A 623 7.60 -32.79 29.99
C THR A 623 6.25 -32.09 29.91
N ASP A 624 5.21 -32.70 30.50
CA ASP A 624 3.97 -32.01 30.83
C ASP A 624 4.15 -31.31 32.19
N THR A 625 4.14 -29.98 32.20
CA THR A 625 4.05 -29.19 33.44
C THR A 625 2.89 -28.20 33.33
N VAL A 626 1.90 -28.39 34.20
CA VAL A 626 0.71 -27.55 34.32
C VAL A 626 1.12 -26.15 34.77
N ILE A 627 0.78 -25.12 33.98
CA ILE A 627 0.90 -23.71 34.37
C ILE A 627 -0.51 -23.15 34.53
N SER A 628 -0.77 -22.51 35.68
CA SER A 628 -2.07 -21.97 36.07
C SER A 628 -2.41 -20.63 35.39
N PRO A 629 -3.70 -20.35 35.14
CA PRO A 629 -4.15 -19.10 34.53
C PRO A 629 -4.41 -18.02 35.59
N SER A 630 -3.37 -17.31 36.05
CA SER A 630 -3.54 -16.21 37.03
C SER A 630 -2.70 -14.95 36.80
N VAL A 631 -2.00 -14.83 35.66
CA VAL A 631 -1.05 -13.72 35.41
C VAL A 631 -1.51 -12.79 34.27
N THR A 632 -2.52 -13.18 33.47
CA THR A 632 -2.96 -12.38 32.31
C THR A 632 -3.95 -11.25 32.63
N SER A 633 -4.61 -11.24 33.80
CA SER A 633 -5.56 -10.18 34.16
C SER A 633 -4.89 -8.86 34.58
N ALA A 634 -3.74 -8.94 35.25
CA ALA A 634 -3.03 -7.76 35.77
C ALA A 634 -2.41 -6.84 34.69
N VAL A 635 -2.38 -7.29 33.42
CA VAL A 635 -1.79 -6.54 32.31
C VAL A 635 -2.85 -5.74 31.51
N GLU A 636 -4.13 -6.13 31.59
CA GLU A 636 -5.21 -5.35 30.97
C GLU A 636 -5.66 -4.17 31.87
N GLU A 637 -5.64 -4.35 33.19
CA GLU A 637 -6.06 -3.33 34.17
C GLU A 637 -5.18 -2.06 34.14
N TRP A 638 -3.89 -2.18 33.82
CA TRP A 638 -2.96 -1.04 33.70
C TRP A 638 -3.09 -0.23 32.39
N VAL A 639 -3.87 -0.68 31.41
CA VAL A 639 -4.00 0.01 30.10
C VAL A 639 -5.22 0.94 30.07
N ASP A 640 -6.26 0.63 30.83
CA ASP A 640 -7.49 1.45 30.87
C ASP A 640 -7.40 2.65 31.84
N GLU A 641 -6.39 2.72 32.73
CA GLU A 641 -6.17 3.84 33.66
C GLU A 641 -5.35 5.01 33.04
N PHE A 642 -4.94 4.91 31.78
CA PHE A 642 -4.08 5.91 31.09
C PHE A 642 -4.68 6.49 29.80
N ILE A 643 -6.01 6.39 29.61
CA ILE A 643 -6.78 6.96 28.48
C ILE A 643 -7.93 7.83 29.00
#